data_AF-A0A399YHA3-F1
#
_entry.id   AF-A0A399YHA3-F1
#
_cell.length_a   1.000
_cell.length_b   1.000
_cell.length_c   1.000
_cell.angle_alpha   90.00
_cell.angle_beta   90.00
_cell.angle_gamma   90.00
#
_symmetry.space_group_name_H-M   'P 1'
#
loop_
_entity.id
_entity.type
_entity.pdbx_description
1 polymer ?
#
loop_
_entity_poly.entity_id
_entity_poly.type
_entity_poly.pdbx_seq_one_letter_code
_entity_poly.pdbx_strand_id
1 'polypeptide(L)'
;MVFSIIFVLAALAYLLSSLGPDLSEARRERLTHDALAQAREALIGYALKYRETQPDHMYGYLPLPDLGNSRNNNVGCTQEGCDANTFTGAVFDANGIGPSVVGRFPWRTLGTEPLRDGHGECLWLMISSLHSRIQRTAPPPVLPPMNADTLGQFDIVVANSTSALVSALTGPHERPVAVIFSPGPPLPGQDRKPSGTDNVTVCGGNYDARNYLDPANAAALGGVTNYLSGDKSASGSTGDSDPSNDPNTPKRLSTRGKVFATGGNFVAGGCEGNDCALLANDNSLVITPDSLFSAIRKNANFRTDINSMLDRMTNCLRDKFVAGGFAPAAIDGYTPPAGKLAGRIPYDACYDGSKVPLGYYDHYKEMLFVAKPSGVGSFTVNSDAGCAGTLVFANQRGAGQQRVTSYPAYPLPVDKGTLLNYLEGNNLAGFTGPGTTFGSVGGPTLLDRSPPQAVEQDIARCVPADASFTTVTSPTLGVNQLAAYDAGTRILTLGRQDITTGFGYNANALFGCAWFSESRSLGGGIRSYFKFQFMDVEGSVGLNGFVFALADAARNTLNACGAGGSHLGYSGKNTITPKIDFPKIGIEFDQSRNPNFSETNVSVANPGRNDPCYATSCPGGTYSANSHVAIVYWGHEIVTADSPYNITQPDFDDNAHGLPTATFAAGTPPRPPRNPDASPGIAFKDLRQKTSMGGNSYSYHVRIEVTPVGRSVNSADGRLSNTAVRTEAWIDSSPTPAQLDALKNVTRPISLLAPGYPATLTDTVLMYDVPLPASTCDIANPCPAGQGCGSDNMCYRPALQTVQLGFTGSQRTSDQKVEISDFFTTWLP
;
A
#
# COMPACT_ATOMS: atom_id res chain seq x y z
N MET A 1 -19.18 56.41 -48.51
CA MET A 1 -18.71 55.00 -48.35
C MET A 1 -17.19 54.90 -48.20
N VAL A 2 -16.39 55.41 -49.14
CA VAL A 2 -14.91 55.33 -49.06
C VAL A 2 -14.33 55.96 -47.79
N PHE A 3 -14.85 57.14 -47.39
CA PHE A 3 -14.40 57.83 -46.16
C PHE A 3 -14.70 57.06 -44.86
N SER A 4 -15.84 56.35 -44.80
CA SER A 4 -16.23 55.52 -43.65
C SER A 4 -15.37 54.27 -43.53
N ILE A 5 -14.96 53.67 -44.66
CA ILE A 5 -14.06 52.52 -44.68
C ILE A 5 -12.67 52.93 -44.19
N ILE A 6 -12.15 54.09 -44.62
CA ILE A 6 -10.86 54.62 -44.17
C ILE A 6 -10.89 54.92 -42.67
N PHE A 7 -11.98 55.50 -42.15
CA PHE A 7 -12.10 55.81 -40.73
C PHE A 7 -12.19 54.56 -39.84
N VAL A 8 -12.91 53.52 -40.31
CA VAL A 8 -12.99 52.23 -39.61
C VAL A 8 -11.64 51.50 -39.65
N LEU A 9 -10.94 51.52 -40.78
CA LEU A 9 -9.60 50.92 -40.88
C LEU A 9 -8.56 51.68 -40.05
N ALA A 10 -8.64 53.02 -39.98
CA ALA A 10 -7.77 53.83 -39.14
C ALA A 10 -8.07 53.64 -37.64
N ALA A 11 -9.35 53.54 -37.25
CA ALA A 11 -9.75 53.24 -35.89
C ALA A 11 -9.35 51.82 -35.48
N LEU A 12 -9.45 50.84 -36.38
CA LEU A 12 -9.00 49.47 -36.14
C LEU A 12 -7.46 49.39 -36.07
N ALA A 13 -6.74 50.09 -36.93
CA ALA A 13 -5.28 50.20 -36.88
C ALA A 13 -4.81 50.92 -35.61
N TYR A 14 -5.52 51.97 -35.17
CA TYR A 14 -5.26 52.67 -33.91
C TYR A 14 -5.52 51.75 -32.70
N LEU A 15 -6.64 51.03 -32.69
CA LEU A 15 -6.97 50.06 -31.64
C LEU A 15 -5.93 48.92 -31.59
N LEU A 16 -5.52 48.39 -32.74
CA LEU A 16 -4.46 47.38 -32.87
C LEU A 16 -3.08 47.92 -32.45
N SER A 17 -2.79 49.20 -32.69
CA SER A 17 -1.55 49.85 -32.22
C SER A 17 -1.58 50.22 -30.73
N SER A 18 -2.78 50.36 -30.15
CA SER A 18 -2.99 50.62 -28.72
C SER A 18 -3.01 49.36 -27.85
N LEU A 19 -3.08 48.17 -28.47
CA LEU A 19 -2.70 46.91 -27.84
C LEU A 19 -1.16 46.89 -27.76
N GLY A 20 -0.61 47.56 -26.75
CA GLY A 20 0.84 47.75 -26.62
C GLY A 20 1.64 46.44 -26.53
N PRO A 21 2.95 46.49 -26.82
CA PRO A 21 3.86 45.34 -26.73
C PRO A 21 3.76 44.61 -25.38
N ASP A 22 3.52 45.33 -24.30
CA ASP A 22 3.34 44.81 -22.94
C ASP A 22 2.19 43.81 -22.80
N LEU A 23 1.05 44.05 -23.47
CA LEU A 23 -0.09 43.12 -23.46
C LEU A 23 0.23 41.82 -24.21
N SER A 24 1.01 41.92 -25.29
CA SER A 24 1.45 40.74 -26.05
C SER A 24 2.47 39.90 -25.26
N GLU A 25 3.37 40.55 -24.54
CA GLU A 25 4.36 39.90 -23.68
C GLU A 25 3.69 39.24 -22.47
N ALA A 26 2.81 39.95 -21.76
CA ALA A 26 2.02 39.40 -20.66
C ALA A 26 1.17 38.18 -21.10
N ARG A 27 0.61 38.22 -22.33
CA ARG A 27 -0.09 37.06 -22.89
C ARG A 27 0.83 35.86 -23.10
N ARG A 28 2.03 36.07 -23.63
CA ARG A 28 3.02 35.00 -23.84
C ARG A 28 3.50 34.42 -22.52
N GLU A 29 3.78 35.26 -21.53
CA GLU A 29 4.15 34.82 -20.18
C GLU A 29 3.05 33.97 -19.55
N ARG A 30 1.78 34.37 -19.69
CA ARG A 30 0.65 33.57 -19.21
C ARG A 30 0.59 32.20 -19.89
N LEU A 31 0.72 32.14 -21.22
CA LEU A 31 0.73 30.87 -21.95
C LEU A 31 1.90 29.97 -21.52
N THR A 32 3.09 30.54 -21.34
CA THR A 32 4.25 29.83 -20.80
C THR A 32 3.97 29.28 -19.40
N HIS A 33 3.41 30.09 -18.50
CA HIS A 33 3.10 29.67 -17.14
C HIS A 33 2.06 28.54 -17.10
N ASP A 34 1.00 28.63 -17.91
CA ASP A 34 -0.03 27.60 -18.01
C ASP A 34 0.56 26.28 -18.55
N ALA A 35 1.43 26.34 -19.56
CA ALA A 35 2.12 25.17 -20.10
C ALA A 35 3.08 24.52 -19.08
N LEU A 36 3.87 25.32 -18.35
CA LEU A 36 4.77 24.83 -17.29
C LEU A 36 3.98 24.19 -16.13
N ALA A 37 2.85 24.78 -15.75
CA ALA A 37 1.98 24.22 -14.72
C ALA A 37 1.40 22.87 -15.16
N GLN A 38 0.89 22.77 -16.40
CA GLN A 38 0.39 21.50 -16.93
C GLN A 38 1.48 20.42 -17.00
N ALA A 39 2.70 20.80 -17.41
CA ALA A 39 3.86 19.90 -17.44
C ALA A 39 4.21 19.37 -16.04
N ARG A 40 4.17 20.24 -15.02
CA ARG A 40 4.38 19.86 -13.61
C ARG A 40 3.38 18.80 -13.15
N GLU A 41 2.09 19.05 -13.38
CA GLU A 41 1.03 18.14 -12.94
C GLU A 41 1.15 16.78 -13.63
N ALA A 42 1.56 16.75 -14.91
CA ALA A 42 1.79 15.50 -15.62
C ALA A 42 2.97 14.69 -15.04
N LEU A 43 4.08 15.35 -14.67
CA LEU A 43 5.22 14.69 -14.00
C LEU A 43 4.86 14.15 -12.62
N ILE A 44 4.13 14.94 -11.82
CA ILE A 44 3.63 14.49 -10.52
C ILE A 44 2.69 13.29 -10.72
N GLY A 45 1.77 13.35 -11.67
CA GLY A 45 0.89 12.24 -12.03
C GLY A 45 1.65 10.96 -12.40
N TYR A 46 2.74 11.08 -13.15
CA TYR A 46 3.63 9.96 -13.47
C TYR A 46 4.25 9.34 -12.21
N ALA A 47 4.86 10.17 -11.35
CA ALA A 47 5.49 9.71 -10.11
C ALA A 47 4.50 9.01 -9.17
N LEU A 48 3.24 9.45 -9.18
CA LEU A 48 2.14 8.85 -8.41
C LEU A 48 1.65 7.51 -8.98
N LYS A 49 1.89 7.22 -10.25
CA LYS A 49 1.47 5.98 -10.92
C LYS A 49 2.61 4.98 -11.08
N TYR A 50 3.85 5.43 -11.02
CA TYR A 50 5.02 4.63 -11.38
C TYR A 50 5.04 3.24 -10.71
N ARG A 51 4.85 3.22 -9.38
CA ARG A 51 4.77 1.97 -8.60
C ARG A 51 3.66 1.02 -9.06
N GLU A 52 2.50 1.53 -9.48
CA GLU A 52 1.40 0.69 -9.95
C GLU A 52 1.75 -0.05 -11.25
N THR A 53 2.72 0.46 -12.00
CA THR A 53 3.29 -0.20 -13.18
C THR A 53 4.59 -0.97 -12.90
N GLN A 54 5.25 -0.68 -11.78
CA GLN A 54 6.54 -1.24 -11.36
C GLN A 54 6.47 -1.60 -9.86
N PRO A 55 5.85 -2.74 -9.49
CA PRO A 55 5.49 -3.05 -8.10
C PRO A 55 6.66 -3.18 -7.11
N ASP A 56 7.86 -3.43 -7.63
CA ASP A 56 9.14 -3.49 -6.90
C ASP A 56 9.82 -2.12 -6.73
N HIS A 57 9.26 -1.06 -7.31
CA HIS A 57 9.78 0.30 -7.24
C HIS A 57 8.91 1.22 -6.36
N MET A 58 9.50 2.33 -5.90
CA MET A 58 8.82 3.35 -5.10
C MET A 58 8.09 4.39 -5.96
N TYR A 59 7.18 5.13 -5.34
CA TYR A 59 6.74 6.41 -5.87
C TYR A 59 7.90 7.42 -5.87
N GLY A 60 7.83 8.43 -6.73
CA GLY A 60 8.83 9.51 -6.79
C GLY A 60 9.79 9.44 -7.96
N TYR A 61 9.85 8.31 -8.68
CA TYR A 61 10.57 8.24 -9.95
C TYR A 61 9.86 9.02 -11.07
N LEU A 62 10.65 9.68 -11.90
CA LEU A 62 10.22 10.52 -13.02
C LEU A 62 10.69 9.92 -14.36
N PRO A 63 9.94 10.14 -15.45
CA PRO A 63 10.30 9.63 -16.77
C PRO A 63 11.46 10.41 -17.33
N LEU A 64 12.37 9.77 -18.07
CA LEU A 64 13.42 10.51 -18.78
C LEU A 64 12.84 11.56 -19.74
N PRO A 65 13.57 12.63 -20.07
CA PRO A 65 13.17 13.48 -21.18
C PRO A 65 13.24 12.70 -22.52
N ASP A 66 12.59 13.26 -23.54
CA ASP A 66 12.72 12.82 -24.93
C ASP A 66 14.08 13.28 -25.49
N LEU A 67 14.91 12.31 -25.88
CA LEU A 67 16.24 12.51 -26.45
C LEU A 67 16.29 12.34 -27.98
N GLY A 68 15.13 12.17 -28.60
CA GLY A 68 14.98 11.83 -30.01
C GLY A 68 15.06 10.32 -30.24
N ASN A 69 14.43 9.86 -31.32
CA ASN A 69 14.36 8.44 -31.66
C ASN A 69 15.76 7.80 -31.90
N SER A 70 16.78 8.56 -32.27
CA SER A 70 18.15 8.04 -32.39
C SER A 70 18.79 7.67 -31.05
N ARG A 71 18.26 8.18 -29.93
CA ARG A 71 18.77 7.98 -28.57
C ARG A 71 17.68 7.49 -27.61
N ASN A 72 16.58 6.96 -28.15
CA ASN A 72 15.48 6.43 -27.36
C ASN A 72 15.49 4.90 -27.43
N ASN A 73 15.67 4.25 -26.27
CA ASN A 73 15.62 2.78 -26.15
C ASN A 73 14.35 2.29 -25.44
N ASN A 74 13.31 3.13 -25.34
CA ASN A 74 12.00 2.74 -24.86
C ASN A 74 11.26 1.94 -25.94
N VAL A 75 11.35 0.62 -25.86
CA VAL A 75 10.69 -0.30 -26.81
C VAL A 75 9.17 -0.09 -26.89
N GLY A 76 8.55 0.40 -25.80
CA GLY A 76 7.11 0.69 -25.77
C GLY A 76 6.71 2.03 -26.40
N CYS A 77 7.66 2.94 -26.66
CA CYS A 77 7.41 4.28 -27.19
C CYS A 77 8.69 4.86 -27.80
N THR A 78 8.82 4.81 -29.13
CA THR A 78 10.05 5.25 -29.84
C THR A 78 9.89 6.54 -30.65
N GLN A 79 8.70 7.14 -30.64
CA GLN A 79 8.39 8.35 -31.42
C GLN A 79 8.80 9.64 -30.69
N GLU A 80 8.75 10.78 -31.39
CA GLU A 80 8.85 12.10 -30.76
C GLU A 80 7.80 12.24 -29.64
N GLY A 81 8.25 12.81 -28.52
CA GLY A 81 7.49 12.95 -27.28
C GLY A 81 7.56 11.75 -26.33
N CYS A 82 8.27 10.68 -26.68
CA CYS A 82 8.48 9.56 -25.78
C CYS A 82 9.71 9.77 -24.88
N ASP A 83 9.60 9.38 -23.61
CA ASP A 83 10.75 9.28 -22.73
C ASP A 83 11.76 8.23 -23.23
N ALA A 84 13.05 8.50 -23.05
CA ALA A 84 14.08 7.60 -23.56
C ALA A 84 14.12 6.22 -22.88
N ASN A 85 13.59 6.07 -21.65
CA ASN A 85 13.79 4.93 -20.72
C ASN A 85 15.27 4.68 -20.35
N THR A 86 16.13 4.50 -21.34
CA THR A 86 17.60 4.45 -21.31
C THR A 86 18.16 4.92 -22.67
N PHE A 87 19.47 5.08 -22.83
CA PHE A 87 20.06 5.55 -24.09
C PHE A 87 21.50 5.04 -24.31
N THR A 88 21.91 4.99 -25.57
CA THR A 88 23.28 4.61 -25.95
C THR A 88 24.29 5.59 -25.36
N GLY A 89 25.34 5.05 -24.75
CA GLY A 89 26.38 5.85 -24.09
C GLY A 89 26.03 6.32 -22.68
N ALA A 90 24.94 5.81 -22.08
CA ALA A 90 24.68 5.99 -20.66
C ALA A 90 25.81 5.36 -19.82
N VAL A 91 26.37 6.14 -18.90
CA VAL A 91 27.43 5.71 -17.98
C VAL A 91 26.88 5.76 -16.56
N PHE A 92 27.00 4.64 -15.85
CA PHE A 92 26.65 4.54 -14.44
C PHE A 92 27.90 4.73 -13.58
N ASP A 93 27.73 5.32 -12.40
CA ASP A 93 28.82 5.40 -11.42
C ASP A 93 29.08 4.05 -10.71
N ALA A 94 30.01 4.05 -9.75
CA ALA A 94 30.38 2.85 -8.99
C ALA A 94 29.23 2.26 -8.16
N ASN A 95 28.23 3.09 -7.83
CA ASN A 95 27.01 2.72 -7.12
C ASN A 95 25.87 2.43 -8.10
N GLY A 96 26.18 2.24 -9.40
CA GLY A 96 25.23 1.90 -10.45
C GLY A 96 24.12 2.94 -10.64
N ILE A 97 24.38 4.21 -10.31
CA ILE A 97 23.46 5.33 -10.52
C ILE A 97 23.80 6.01 -11.84
N GLY A 98 22.75 6.28 -12.64
CA GLY A 98 22.88 6.87 -13.96
C GLY A 98 23.21 8.37 -13.92
N PRO A 99 23.38 9.01 -15.08
CA PRO A 99 23.59 10.45 -15.14
C PRO A 99 22.27 11.21 -14.94
N SER A 100 22.36 12.50 -14.60
CA SER A 100 21.26 13.42 -14.83
C SER A 100 21.08 13.63 -16.33
N VAL A 101 19.84 13.91 -16.73
CA VAL A 101 19.47 13.97 -18.15
C VAL A 101 18.64 15.20 -18.43
N VAL A 102 18.92 15.89 -19.54
CA VAL A 102 18.12 16.98 -20.11
C VAL A 102 17.75 16.68 -21.55
N GLY A 103 16.51 16.98 -21.92
CA GLY A 103 15.97 16.79 -23.27
C GLY A 103 14.60 17.44 -23.39
N ARG A 104 13.86 17.11 -24.45
CA ARG A 104 12.50 17.64 -24.64
C ARG A 104 11.53 17.02 -23.64
N PHE A 105 10.47 17.75 -23.31
CA PHE A 105 9.42 17.24 -22.43
C PHE A 105 8.72 16.02 -23.09
N PRO A 106 8.64 14.87 -22.40
CA PRO A 106 8.15 13.62 -22.98
C PRO A 106 6.61 13.56 -22.96
N TRP A 107 5.97 14.49 -23.67
CA TRP A 107 4.52 14.70 -23.67
C TRP A 107 3.72 13.45 -24.01
N ARG A 108 4.21 12.59 -24.91
CA ARG A 108 3.53 11.36 -25.32
C ARG A 108 3.55 10.31 -24.21
N THR A 109 4.71 10.11 -23.57
CA THR A 109 4.82 9.22 -22.39
C THR A 109 3.91 9.71 -21.26
N LEU A 110 3.81 11.02 -21.09
CA LEU A 110 3.00 11.65 -20.05
C LEU A 110 1.51 11.78 -20.39
N GLY A 111 1.11 11.41 -21.61
CA GLY A 111 -0.29 11.47 -22.05
C GLY A 111 -0.82 12.90 -22.18
N THR A 112 0.04 13.88 -22.42
CA THR A 112 -0.35 15.26 -22.73
C THR A 112 -0.26 15.53 -24.23
N GLU A 113 -0.86 16.62 -24.67
CA GLU A 113 -0.51 17.22 -25.97
C GLU A 113 0.92 17.82 -25.92
N PRO A 114 1.55 18.11 -27.06
CA PRO A 114 2.83 18.81 -27.12
C PRO A 114 2.72 20.21 -26.52
N LEU A 115 3.13 20.36 -25.26
CA LEU A 115 3.06 21.62 -24.53
C LEU A 115 4.08 22.61 -25.09
N ARG A 116 3.63 23.84 -25.35
CA ARG A 116 4.42 24.92 -25.93
C ARG A 116 4.40 26.17 -25.07
N ASP A 117 5.52 26.88 -25.07
CA ASP A 117 5.62 28.18 -24.45
C ASP A 117 4.89 29.27 -25.27
N GLY A 118 4.83 30.50 -24.73
CA GLY A 118 4.21 31.64 -25.41
C GLY A 118 4.87 32.05 -26.73
N HIS A 119 6.04 31.51 -27.07
CA HIS A 119 6.74 31.72 -28.34
C HIS A 119 6.57 30.55 -29.32
N GLY A 120 5.82 29.51 -28.93
CA GLY A 120 5.53 28.34 -29.77
C GLY A 120 6.55 27.22 -29.66
N GLU A 121 7.53 27.32 -28.76
CA GLU A 121 8.58 26.32 -28.59
C GLU A 121 8.14 25.21 -27.63
N CYS A 122 8.52 23.97 -27.92
CA CYS A 122 8.25 22.86 -27.00
C CYS A 122 9.08 22.97 -25.72
N LEU A 123 8.49 22.53 -24.61
CA LEU A 123 9.15 22.54 -23.30
C LEU A 123 10.31 21.53 -23.25
N TRP A 124 11.27 21.81 -22.37
CA TRP A 124 12.40 20.94 -22.04
C TRP A 124 12.32 20.47 -20.59
N LEU A 125 12.95 19.35 -20.29
CA LEU A 125 12.93 18.72 -18.98
C LEU A 125 14.34 18.25 -18.62
N MET A 126 14.81 18.66 -17.45
CA MET A 126 16.02 18.14 -16.81
C MET A 126 15.65 17.39 -15.53
N ILE A 127 16.25 16.21 -15.32
CA ILE A 127 15.94 15.32 -14.19
C ILE A 127 17.21 14.89 -13.47
N SER A 128 17.15 14.96 -12.14
CA SER A 128 18.17 14.48 -11.21
C SER A 128 18.29 12.96 -11.29
N SER A 129 19.52 12.43 -11.32
CA SER A 129 19.75 11.00 -11.50
C SER A 129 19.05 10.14 -10.45
N LEU A 130 19.02 10.60 -9.20
CA LEU A 130 18.40 9.90 -8.07
C LEU A 130 16.89 9.72 -8.20
N HIS A 131 16.23 10.58 -8.97
CA HIS A 131 14.78 10.52 -9.24
C HIS A 131 14.47 10.04 -10.66
N SER A 132 15.48 9.73 -11.46
CA SER A 132 15.28 9.21 -12.80
C SER A 132 14.85 7.74 -12.77
N ARG A 133 13.98 7.35 -13.69
CA ARG A 133 13.54 5.95 -13.82
C ARG A 133 14.51 5.02 -14.56
N ILE A 134 15.75 5.45 -14.80
CA ILE A 134 16.72 4.72 -15.64
C ILE A 134 16.84 3.27 -15.16
N GLN A 135 16.63 2.31 -16.07
CA GLN A 135 16.78 0.88 -15.78
C GLN A 135 18.25 0.55 -15.52
N ARG A 136 18.49 -0.17 -14.41
CA ARG A 136 19.82 -0.42 -13.84
C ARG A 136 20.52 -1.63 -14.45
N THR A 137 21.84 -1.64 -14.33
CA THR A 137 22.70 -2.77 -14.69
C THR A 137 22.55 -3.94 -13.70
N ALA A 138 23.00 -5.12 -14.13
CA ALA A 138 23.13 -6.31 -13.28
C ALA A 138 24.60 -6.50 -12.85
N PRO A 139 24.91 -6.82 -11.58
CA PRO A 139 23.97 -6.95 -10.45
C PRO A 139 23.40 -5.59 -10.00
N PRO A 140 22.19 -5.55 -9.42
CA PRO A 140 21.59 -4.30 -8.98
C PRO A 140 22.44 -3.68 -7.87
N PRO A 141 22.84 -2.40 -7.97
CA PRO A 141 23.50 -1.71 -6.87
C PRO A 141 22.54 -1.52 -5.68
N VAL A 142 23.10 -1.30 -4.49
CA VAL A 142 22.32 -0.82 -3.33
C VAL A 142 21.84 0.58 -3.64
N LEU A 143 20.53 0.76 -3.79
CA LEU A 143 19.97 2.06 -4.11
C LEU A 143 20.02 3.00 -2.92
N PRO A 144 20.22 4.29 -3.17
CA PRO A 144 19.81 5.27 -2.19
C PRO A 144 18.30 5.11 -1.96
N PRO A 145 17.85 5.24 -0.71
CA PRO A 145 16.43 5.29 -0.38
C PRO A 145 15.68 6.29 -1.27
N MET A 146 14.46 5.93 -1.69
CA MET A 146 13.56 6.77 -2.49
C MET A 146 12.40 7.17 -1.57
N ASN A 147 12.54 8.34 -0.96
CA ASN A 147 11.60 8.90 0.01
C ASN A 147 11.77 10.44 0.03
N ALA A 148 11.09 11.13 0.95
CA ALA A 148 11.16 12.60 1.02
C ALA A 148 12.57 13.16 1.29
N ASP A 149 13.50 12.35 1.81
CA ASP A 149 14.90 12.70 2.10
C ASP A 149 15.83 12.47 0.90
N THR A 150 15.36 11.89 -0.20
CA THR A 150 16.14 11.75 -1.43
C THR A 150 16.40 13.13 -2.03
N LEU A 151 17.67 13.52 -2.16
CA LEU A 151 18.06 14.86 -2.59
C LEU A 151 17.92 15.05 -4.12
N GLY A 152 17.64 16.30 -4.50
CA GLY A 152 17.89 16.78 -5.85
C GLY A 152 19.37 17.11 -6.07
N GLN A 153 19.78 17.20 -7.34
CA GLN A 153 21.18 17.39 -7.73
C GLN A 153 21.44 18.76 -8.41
N PHE A 154 20.45 19.65 -8.38
CA PHE A 154 20.51 20.95 -9.05
C PHE A 154 20.59 22.10 -8.05
N ASP A 155 21.53 23.02 -8.27
CA ASP A 155 21.65 24.28 -7.52
C ASP A 155 21.09 25.43 -8.37
N ILE A 156 20.03 26.07 -7.88
CA ILE A 156 19.40 27.16 -8.60
C ILE A 156 20.16 28.44 -8.31
N VAL A 157 20.63 29.11 -9.36
CA VAL A 157 21.39 30.35 -9.24
C VAL A 157 20.71 31.51 -9.94
N VAL A 158 20.88 32.70 -9.37
CA VAL A 158 20.16 33.91 -9.78
C VAL A 158 21.12 35.09 -9.91
N ALA A 159 20.75 36.01 -10.79
CA ALA A 159 21.38 37.31 -10.88
C ALA A 159 20.94 38.19 -9.70
N ASN A 160 21.90 38.82 -9.02
CA ASN A 160 21.67 39.67 -7.86
C ASN A 160 22.49 40.97 -7.91
N SER A 161 22.77 41.47 -9.12
CA SER A 161 23.58 42.67 -9.37
C SER A 161 25.05 42.54 -8.92
N THR A 162 25.58 41.31 -8.92
CA THR A 162 27.01 41.04 -8.68
C THR A 162 27.68 40.44 -9.92
N SER A 163 29.01 40.32 -9.89
CA SER A 163 29.81 39.74 -10.99
C SER A 163 29.68 38.22 -11.12
N ALA A 164 28.92 37.57 -10.25
CA ALA A 164 28.65 36.13 -10.30
C ALA A 164 27.17 35.85 -10.00
N LEU A 165 26.63 34.79 -10.60
CA LEU A 165 25.34 34.28 -10.13
C LEU A 165 25.51 33.69 -8.73
N VAL A 166 24.51 33.87 -7.87
CA VAL A 166 24.51 33.36 -6.50
C VAL A 166 23.47 32.26 -6.34
N SER A 167 23.71 31.29 -5.47
CA SER A 167 22.68 30.30 -5.15
C SER A 167 21.46 30.99 -4.54
N ALA A 168 20.28 30.59 -4.99
CA ALA A 168 19.00 31.03 -4.47
C ALA A 168 18.42 30.05 -3.44
N LEU A 169 19.13 28.95 -3.16
CA LEU A 169 18.70 27.89 -2.27
C LEU A 169 19.28 28.10 -0.87
N THR A 170 18.49 27.81 0.16
CA THR A 170 18.89 27.90 1.57
C THR A 170 19.53 26.62 2.09
N GLY A 171 19.33 25.48 1.41
CA GLY A 171 19.92 24.21 1.80
C GLY A 171 19.72 23.06 0.80
N PRO A 172 20.33 21.88 1.04
CA PRO A 172 20.34 20.78 0.08
C PRO A 172 18.96 20.19 -0.26
N HIS A 173 18.01 20.23 0.67
CA HIS A 173 16.65 19.72 0.45
C HIS A 173 15.80 20.60 -0.48
N GLU A 174 16.22 21.83 -0.76
CA GLU A 174 15.57 22.70 -1.75
C GLU A 174 16.05 22.44 -3.18
N ARG A 175 17.10 21.62 -3.35
CA ARG A 175 17.63 21.27 -4.67
C ARG A 175 16.54 20.57 -5.48
N PRO A 176 16.21 21.07 -6.69
CA PRO A 176 15.19 20.44 -7.52
C PRO A 176 15.55 19.02 -7.94
N VAL A 177 14.54 18.16 -8.00
CA VAL A 177 14.62 16.81 -8.59
C VAL A 177 14.34 16.84 -10.08
N ALA A 178 13.60 17.86 -10.54
CA ALA A 178 13.39 18.14 -11.94
C ALA A 178 13.23 19.64 -12.18
N VAL A 179 13.61 20.08 -13.38
CA VAL A 179 13.40 21.44 -13.87
C VAL A 179 12.78 21.36 -15.26
N ILE A 180 11.63 22.01 -15.44
CA ILE A 180 10.95 22.15 -16.73
C ILE A 180 11.29 23.53 -17.27
N PHE A 181 11.84 23.61 -18.49
CA PHE A 181 12.23 24.86 -19.12
C PHE A 181 11.30 25.23 -20.28
N SER A 182 11.07 26.53 -20.41
CA SER A 182 10.48 27.23 -21.54
C SER A 182 11.62 27.99 -22.24
N PRO A 183 12.08 27.53 -23.41
CA PRO A 183 13.30 28.03 -24.04
C PRO A 183 13.17 29.42 -24.68
N GLY A 184 11.94 29.96 -24.79
CA GLY A 184 11.71 31.30 -25.32
C GLY A 184 12.23 31.49 -26.76
N PRO A 185 12.36 32.75 -27.22
CA PRO A 185 12.92 33.04 -28.53
C PRO A 185 14.44 32.73 -28.56
N PRO A 186 15.00 32.37 -29.72
CA PRO A 186 16.41 32.00 -29.81
C PRO A 186 17.37 33.16 -29.47
N LEU A 187 18.38 32.89 -28.64
CA LEU A 187 19.49 33.81 -28.41
C LEU A 187 20.58 33.68 -29.49
N PRO A 188 21.43 34.71 -29.67
CA PRO A 188 22.58 34.62 -30.59
C PRO A 188 23.46 33.39 -30.32
N GLY A 189 23.71 32.60 -31.36
CA GLY A 189 24.51 31.38 -31.29
C GLY A 189 23.71 30.08 -31.16
N GLN A 190 22.39 30.15 -30.90
CA GLN A 190 21.52 28.98 -30.89
C GLN A 190 21.10 28.58 -32.31
N ASP A 191 21.46 27.36 -32.75
CA ASP A 191 21.03 26.82 -34.06
C ASP A 191 19.87 25.83 -33.89
N ARG A 192 18.64 26.31 -34.08
CA ARG A 192 17.41 25.50 -33.98
C ARG A 192 16.99 24.85 -35.32
N LYS A 193 17.92 24.58 -36.23
CA LYS A 193 17.61 23.86 -37.48
C LYS A 193 17.10 22.43 -37.22
N PRO A 194 16.19 21.92 -38.09
CA PRO A 194 15.69 20.55 -38.00
C PRO A 194 16.79 19.49 -37.94
N SER A 195 16.65 18.50 -37.05
CA SER A 195 17.53 17.34 -36.99
C SER A 195 17.42 16.53 -38.28
N GLY A 196 18.58 16.09 -38.82
CA GLY A 196 18.63 15.17 -39.96
C GLY A 196 18.51 13.70 -39.56
N THR A 197 18.63 13.38 -38.27
CA THR A 197 18.66 11.99 -37.76
C THR A 197 17.50 11.66 -36.85
N ASP A 198 16.82 12.68 -36.30
CA ASP A 198 15.71 12.49 -35.38
C ASP A 198 14.36 12.87 -35.98
N ASN A 199 13.29 12.23 -35.52
CA ASN A 199 11.93 12.69 -35.82
C ASN A 199 11.63 13.97 -35.03
N VAL A 200 11.34 15.04 -35.76
CA VAL A 200 11.03 16.38 -35.21
C VAL A 200 9.80 16.98 -35.89
N THR A 201 8.86 16.15 -36.30
CA THR A 201 7.68 16.56 -37.08
C THR A 201 6.77 17.51 -36.28
N VAL A 202 6.70 17.35 -34.97
CA VAL A 202 5.84 18.13 -34.09
C VAL A 202 6.59 19.35 -33.57
N CYS A 203 7.70 19.17 -32.87
CA CYS A 203 8.39 20.26 -32.20
C CYS A 203 9.41 20.98 -33.09
N GLY A 204 9.71 20.48 -34.29
CA GLY A 204 10.69 21.07 -35.20
C GLY A 204 12.12 21.01 -34.65
N GLY A 205 13.07 21.67 -35.32
CA GLY A 205 14.44 21.87 -34.83
C GLY A 205 15.20 20.60 -34.42
N ASN A 206 16.06 20.65 -33.39
CA ASN A 206 16.92 19.52 -33.00
C ASN A 206 16.90 19.23 -31.48
N TYR A 207 17.65 18.20 -31.08
CA TYR A 207 17.73 17.70 -29.70
C TYR A 207 19.03 18.11 -28.97
N ASP A 208 19.81 19.07 -29.48
CA ASP A 208 20.96 19.63 -28.73
C ASP A 208 20.48 20.72 -27.77
N ALA A 209 20.55 20.42 -26.47
CA ALA A 209 20.03 21.30 -25.43
C ALA A 209 20.65 22.71 -25.45
N ARG A 210 21.89 22.86 -25.92
CA ARG A 210 22.58 24.17 -26.03
C ARG A 210 21.93 25.12 -27.03
N ASN A 211 21.22 24.58 -28.02
CA ASN A 211 20.53 25.37 -29.03
C ASN A 211 19.19 25.93 -28.54
N TYR A 212 18.79 25.61 -27.31
CA TYR A 212 17.51 26.01 -26.76
C TYR A 212 17.64 26.62 -25.39
N LEU A 213 18.47 26.01 -24.53
CA LEU A 213 18.60 26.38 -23.13
C LEU A 213 19.83 27.25 -22.90
N ASP A 214 19.65 28.23 -22.03
CA ASP A 214 20.60 29.29 -21.80
C ASP A 214 21.75 28.90 -20.87
N PRO A 215 22.91 29.54 -21.04
CA PRO A 215 23.26 30.44 -22.12
C PRO A 215 23.78 29.68 -23.35
N ALA A 216 23.54 30.21 -24.54
CA ALA A 216 24.10 29.65 -25.79
C ALA A 216 25.62 29.42 -25.74
N ASN A 217 26.34 30.30 -25.03
CA ASN A 217 27.76 30.18 -24.72
C ASN A 217 27.95 30.11 -23.19
N ALA A 218 28.60 29.04 -22.70
CA ALA A 218 28.87 28.84 -21.27
C ALA A 218 29.54 30.05 -20.59
N ALA A 219 30.39 30.81 -21.30
CA ALA A 219 31.04 31.99 -20.74
C ALA A 219 30.08 33.15 -20.41
N ALA A 220 28.90 33.20 -21.07
CA ALA A 220 27.98 34.32 -20.93
C ALA A 220 27.40 34.47 -19.52
N LEU A 221 27.18 33.36 -18.79
CA LEU A 221 26.74 33.38 -17.38
C LEU A 221 27.83 32.91 -16.41
N GLY A 222 29.10 33.25 -16.70
CA GLY A 222 30.22 32.89 -15.82
C GLY A 222 30.41 31.38 -15.64
N GLY A 223 30.11 30.59 -16.68
CA GLY A 223 30.22 29.13 -16.69
C GLY A 223 28.94 28.37 -16.30
N VAL A 224 27.89 29.07 -15.84
CA VAL A 224 26.59 28.46 -15.53
C VAL A 224 25.85 28.13 -16.83
N THR A 225 25.28 26.92 -16.91
CA THR A 225 24.60 26.42 -18.12
C THR A 225 23.37 25.58 -17.78
N ASN A 226 22.29 25.74 -18.53
CA ASN A 226 21.06 24.95 -18.40
C ASN A 226 21.08 23.63 -19.20
N TYR A 227 22.26 23.21 -19.66
CA TYR A 227 22.50 21.95 -20.35
C TYR A 227 23.65 21.19 -19.69
N LEU A 228 23.83 19.92 -20.06
CA LEU A 228 24.80 19.02 -19.45
C LEU A 228 26.00 18.77 -20.38
N SER A 229 26.96 18.01 -19.86
CA SER A 229 28.02 17.42 -20.67
C SER A 229 27.43 16.28 -21.54
N GLY A 230 28.27 15.60 -22.32
CA GLY A 230 27.83 14.46 -23.15
C GLY A 230 27.23 14.84 -24.50
N ASP A 231 26.82 13.80 -25.24
CA ASP A 231 26.30 13.96 -26.59
C ASP A 231 25.02 14.81 -26.59
N LYS A 232 24.90 15.71 -27.58
CA LYS A 232 23.84 16.73 -27.67
C LYS A 232 23.63 17.54 -26.37
N SER A 233 24.66 17.61 -25.51
CA SER A 233 24.61 18.24 -24.19
C SER A 233 23.46 17.78 -23.29
N ALA A 234 23.11 16.50 -23.42
CA ALA A 234 21.91 15.92 -22.84
C ALA A 234 22.14 15.18 -21.52
N SER A 235 23.37 14.81 -21.15
CA SER A 235 23.57 13.91 -20.01
C SER A 235 24.93 14.05 -19.33
N GLY A 236 24.94 14.17 -18.01
CA GLY A 236 26.19 14.20 -17.25
C GLY A 236 25.99 13.77 -15.81
N SER A 237 27.07 13.31 -15.18
CA SER A 237 27.10 13.12 -13.73
C SER A 237 27.02 14.48 -13.05
N THR A 238 26.00 14.71 -12.24
CA THR A 238 25.76 15.98 -11.55
C THR A 238 25.47 15.70 -10.09
N GLY A 239 26.27 16.27 -9.18
CA GLY A 239 26.29 15.79 -7.79
C GLY A 239 26.69 14.30 -7.72
N ASP A 240 27.03 13.81 -6.53
CA ASP A 240 27.26 12.38 -6.35
C ASP A 240 26.03 11.69 -5.79
N SER A 241 25.79 10.53 -6.35
CA SER A 241 24.94 9.46 -5.87
C SER A 241 25.60 8.69 -4.70
N ASP A 242 26.87 8.98 -4.42
CA ASP A 242 27.73 8.53 -3.34
C ASP A 242 27.81 9.60 -2.22
N PRO A 243 27.11 9.40 -1.10
CA PRO A 243 27.22 10.28 0.06
C PRO A 243 28.62 10.28 0.71
N SER A 244 29.50 9.34 0.31
CA SER A 244 30.81 9.12 0.90
C SER A 244 31.96 9.90 0.25
N ASN A 245 31.68 10.88 -0.60
CA ASN A 245 32.73 11.71 -1.19
C ASN A 245 32.29 13.16 -1.49
N ASP A 246 31.17 13.61 -0.89
CA ASP A 246 30.68 14.98 -1.05
C ASP A 246 31.71 15.99 -0.46
N PRO A 247 32.04 17.09 -1.16
CA PRO A 247 31.15 17.82 -2.05
C PRO A 247 31.43 17.64 -3.54
N ASN A 248 30.70 16.76 -4.24
CA ASN A 248 30.56 16.94 -5.69
C ASN A 248 29.60 18.12 -5.90
N THR A 249 30.04 19.13 -6.64
CA THR A 249 29.27 20.38 -6.77
C THR A 249 27.95 20.11 -7.50
N PRO A 250 26.77 20.42 -6.92
CA PRO A 250 25.50 20.29 -7.61
C PRO A 250 25.53 21.11 -8.90
N LYS A 251 24.82 20.64 -9.93
CA LYS A 251 24.81 21.34 -11.22
C LYS A 251 24.08 22.68 -11.06
N ARG A 252 24.81 23.76 -11.27
CA ARG A 252 24.29 25.13 -11.21
C ARG A 252 23.45 25.42 -12.46
N LEU A 253 22.22 25.92 -12.27
CA LEU A 253 21.26 26.23 -13.32
C LEU A 253 20.67 27.63 -13.11
N SER A 254 20.45 28.39 -14.18
CA SER A 254 19.76 29.68 -14.13
C SER A 254 18.31 29.52 -14.58
N THR A 255 17.36 29.82 -13.71
CA THR A 255 15.95 29.44 -13.89
C THR A 255 14.96 30.60 -13.83
N ARG A 256 15.43 31.84 -13.64
CA ARG A 256 14.60 33.03 -13.37
C ARG A 256 14.51 34.01 -14.55
N GLY A 257 14.22 33.51 -15.75
CA GLY A 257 13.87 34.35 -16.89
C GLY A 257 15.03 35.19 -17.40
N LYS A 258 14.73 36.44 -17.79
CA LYS A 258 15.71 37.30 -18.45
C LYS A 258 16.86 37.70 -17.52
N VAL A 259 18.10 37.42 -17.95
CA VAL A 259 19.33 37.87 -17.29
C VAL A 259 20.14 38.71 -18.27
N PHE A 260 20.62 39.85 -17.81
CA PHE A 260 21.44 40.77 -18.60
C PHE A 260 22.81 40.97 -17.98
N ALA A 261 23.83 41.18 -18.83
CA ALA A 261 25.11 41.73 -18.41
C ALA A 261 25.06 43.26 -18.48
N THR A 262 25.58 43.91 -17.44
CA THR A 262 25.79 45.36 -17.38
C THR A 262 26.96 45.70 -16.46
N GLY A 263 27.94 46.45 -16.94
CA GLY A 263 29.09 46.90 -16.14
C GLY A 263 29.87 45.77 -15.42
N GLY A 264 29.94 44.57 -16.01
CA GLY A 264 30.57 43.39 -15.41
C GLY A 264 29.73 42.63 -14.38
N ASN A 265 28.48 43.06 -14.15
CA ASN A 265 27.52 42.42 -13.24
C ASN A 265 26.39 41.72 -14.01
N PHE A 266 25.72 40.79 -13.35
CA PHE A 266 24.49 40.15 -13.83
C PHE A 266 23.26 40.75 -13.15
N VAL A 267 22.29 41.20 -13.93
CA VAL A 267 21.01 41.77 -13.45
C VAL A 267 19.81 41.02 -14.02
N ALA A 268 18.74 40.91 -13.25
CA ALA A 268 17.51 40.22 -13.64
C ALA A 268 16.47 41.18 -14.22
N GLY A 269 15.68 40.71 -15.19
CA GLY A 269 14.50 41.42 -15.71
C GLY A 269 14.79 42.54 -16.72
N GLY A 270 15.84 43.34 -16.51
CA GLY A 270 16.25 44.40 -17.42
C GLY A 270 17.46 45.21 -16.93
N CYS A 271 18.03 46.00 -17.83
CA CYS A 271 18.98 47.08 -17.52
C CYS A 271 18.77 48.28 -18.43
N GLU A 272 19.29 49.43 -18.01
CA GLU A 272 19.32 50.67 -18.78
C GLU A 272 20.73 50.92 -19.34
N GLY A 273 20.81 51.52 -20.53
CA GLY A 273 22.06 51.95 -21.16
C GLY A 273 22.58 51.02 -22.27
N ASN A 274 23.65 51.47 -22.95
CA ASN A 274 24.20 50.80 -24.14
C ASN A 274 24.97 49.50 -23.83
N ASP A 275 25.33 49.28 -22.57
CA ASP A 275 26.06 48.08 -22.11
C ASP A 275 25.13 46.97 -21.59
N CYS A 276 23.85 47.00 -21.98
CA CYS A 276 22.82 46.05 -21.54
C CYS A 276 22.65 44.90 -22.54
N ALA A 277 23.34 43.78 -22.31
CA ALA A 277 23.28 42.60 -23.19
C ALA A 277 22.42 41.49 -22.58
N LEU A 278 21.39 41.01 -23.29
CA LEU A 278 20.58 39.85 -22.89
C LEU A 278 21.41 38.57 -23.02
N LEU A 279 21.56 37.83 -21.92
CA LEU A 279 22.39 36.62 -21.83
C LEU A 279 21.59 35.34 -21.59
N ALA A 280 20.40 35.47 -21.01
CA ALA A 280 19.44 34.39 -20.81
C ALA A 280 18.01 34.95 -20.92
N ASN A 281 17.08 34.16 -21.41
CA ASN A 281 15.64 34.41 -21.49
C ASN A 281 14.77 33.18 -21.17
N ASP A 282 15.37 32.03 -20.83
CA ASP A 282 14.68 30.83 -20.36
C ASP A 282 13.83 31.09 -19.12
N ASN A 283 12.54 30.77 -19.22
CA ASN A 283 11.68 30.61 -18.05
C ASN A 283 11.67 29.15 -17.59
N SER A 284 11.37 28.90 -16.33
CA SER A 284 11.31 27.51 -15.86
C SER A 284 10.41 27.33 -14.64
N LEU A 285 10.10 26.06 -14.37
CA LEU A 285 9.42 25.60 -13.18
C LEU A 285 10.26 24.48 -12.55
N VAL A 286 10.48 24.57 -11.25
CA VAL A 286 11.23 23.58 -10.48
C VAL A 286 10.28 22.65 -9.70
N ILE A 287 10.66 21.38 -9.58
CA ILE A 287 10.01 20.41 -8.70
C ILE A 287 11.03 20.04 -7.62
N THR A 288 10.73 20.34 -6.36
CA THR A 288 11.57 19.96 -5.21
C THR A 288 11.12 18.62 -4.63
N PRO A 289 11.98 17.90 -3.87
CA PRO A 289 11.58 16.69 -3.16
C PRO A 289 10.33 16.90 -2.31
N ASP A 290 10.27 18.00 -1.56
CA ASP A 290 9.13 18.29 -0.66
C ASP A 290 7.83 18.51 -1.43
N SER A 291 7.86 19.20 -2.57
CA SER A 291 6.67 19.39 -3.41
C SER A 291 6.17 18.07 -4.01
N LEU A 292 7.09 17.20 -4.44
CA LEU A 292 6.78 15.90 -5.01
C LEU A 292 6.23 14.95 -3.95
N PHE A 293 6.90 14.82 -2.81
CA PHE A 293 6.49 13.93 -1.73
C PHE A 293 5.29 14.45 -0.95
N SER A 294 5.01 15.76 -0.96
CA SER A 294 3.73 16.30 -0.50
C SER A 294 2.55 15.82 -1.34
N ALA A 295 2.73 15.65 -2.66
CA ALA A 295 1.73 15.06 -3.53
C ALA A 295 1.63 13.54 -3.33
N ILE A 296 2.77 12.84 -3.20
CA ILE A 296 2.81 11.39 -2.95
C ILE A 296 2.13 11.02 -1.64
N ARG A 297 2.39 11.76 -0.55
CA ARG A 297 1.74 11.54 0.75
C ARG A 297 0.22 11.57 0.65
N LYS A 298 -0.33 12.42 -0.23
CA LYS A 298 -1.76 12.54 -0.43
C LYS A 298 -2.31 11.28 -1.11
N ASN A 299 -1.55 10.57 -1.95
CA ASN A 299 -2.02 9.38 -2.65
C ASN A 299 -2.53 8.29 -1.69
N ALA A 300 -3.74 7.75 -1.94
CA ALA A 300 -4.33 6.72 -1.08
C ALA A 300 -3.52 5.42 -1.09
N ASN A 301 -3.06 5.00 -2.26
CA ASN A 301 -2.27 3.79 -2.46
C ASN A 301 -0.92 3.88 -1.73
N PHE A 302 -0.25 5.03 -1.76
CA PHE A 302 0.96 5.28 -0.98
C PHE A 302 0.71 5.14 0.52
N ARG A 303 -0.37 5.74 1.03
CA ARG A 303 -0.75 5.64 2.45
C ARG A 303 -1.07 4.19 2.85
N THR A 304 -1.79 3.45 2.01
CA THR A 304 -2.04 2.03 2.22
C THR A 304 -0.74 1.23 2.27
N ASP A 305 0.22 1.51 1.39
CA ASP A 305 1.50 0.81 1.39
C ASP A 305 2.32 1.10 2.66
N ILE A 306 2.41 2.37 3.10
CA ILE A 306 3.07 2.74 4.38
C ILE A 306 2.37 2.06 5.56
N ASN A 307 1.04 2.15 5.65
CA ASN A 307 0.29 1.55 6.76
C ASN A 307 0.43 0.02 6.78
N SER A 308 0.42 -0.62 5.61
CA SER A 308 0.65 -2.05 5.47
C SER A 308 2.07 -2.46 5.91
N MET A 309 3.09 -1.66 5.59
CA MET A 309 4.45 -1.89 6.09
C MET A 309 4.48 -1.82 7.63
N LEU A 310 3.88 -0.79 8.22
CA LEU A 310 3.83 -0.61 9.67
C LEU A 310 3.06 -1.74 10.37
N ASP A 311 1.90 -2.16 9.84
CA ASP A 311 1.12 -3.29 10.36
C ASP A 311 1.93 -4.59 10.33
N ARG A 312 2.70 -4.84 9.25
CA ARG A 312 3.57 -6.02 9.15
C ARG A 312 4.67 -5.99 10.20
N MET A 313 5.30 -4.84 10.38
CA MET A 313 6.35 -4.64 11.39
C MET A 313 5.82 -4.83 12.80
N THR A 314 4.72 -4.15 13.16
CA THR A 314 4.08 -4.30 14.48
C THR A 314 3.70 -5.75 14.76
N ASN A 315 3.09 -6.45 13.80
CA ASN A 315 2.74 -7.86 13.95
C ASN A 315 3.94 -8.80 14.04
N CYS A 316 5.09 -8.41 13.50
CA CYS A 316 6.31 -9.17 13.74
C CYS A 316 6.95 -8.87 15.09
N LEU A 317 7.01 -7.59 15.46
CA LEU A 317 7.61 -7.16 16.71
C LEU A 317 6.89 -7.80 17.90
N ARG A 318 5.55 -7.87 17.89
CA ARG A 318 4.80 -8.56 18.96
C ARG A 318 5.25 -10.01 19.15
N ASP A 319 5.40 -10.77 18.06
CA ASP A 319 5.79 -12.17 18.11
C ASP A 319 7.25 -12.33 18.57
N LYS A 320 8.14 -11.45 18.10
CA LYS A 320 9.54 -11.41 18.53
C LYS A 320 9.68 -11.02 20.00
N PHE A 321 8.80 -10.16 20.51
CA PHE A 321 8.83 -9.75 21.91
C PHE A 321 8.38 -10.90 22.81
N VAL A 322 7.34 -11.64 22.41
CA VAL A 322 6.86 -12.85 23.10
C VAL A 322 7.90 -13.97 23.06
N ALA A 323 8.50 -14.22 21.89
CA ALA A 323 9.54 -15.24 21.73
C ALA A 323 10.84 -14.89 22.49
N GLY A 324 11.05 -13.61 22.79
CA GLY A 324 12.25 -13.09 23.47
C GLY A 324 13.43 -12.85 22.52
N GLY A 325 14.50 -12.26 23.05
CA GLY A 325 15.75 -12.04 22.31
C GLY A 325 15.75 -10.87 21.32
N PHE A 326 14.66 -10.11 21.20
CA PHE A 326 14.62 -8.90 20.37
C PHE A 326 15.48 -7.76 20.96
N ALA A 327 16.32 -7.16 20.11
CA ALA A 327 17.03 -5.92 20.40
C ALA A 327 16.89 -4.93 19.23
N PRO A 328 16.61 -3.63 19.48
CA PRO A 328 16.69 -2.59 18.46
C PRO A 328 18.09 -2.49 17.86
N ALA A 329 18.19 -2.04 16.61
CA ALA A 329 19.47 -1.71 16.01
C ALA A 329 20.02 -0.40 16.58
N ALA A 330 21.32 -0.37 16.88
CA ALA A 330 21.98 0.80 17.46
C ALA A 330 21.90 2.02 16.53
N ILE A 331 21.92 3.20 17.13
CA ILE A 331 22.08 4.49 16.45
C ILE A 331 23.38 5.11 16.97
N ASP A 332 24.24 5.55 16.07
CA ASP A 332 25.54 6.09 16.46
C ASP A 332 25.39 7.41 17.21
N GLY A 333 26.18 7.56 18.28
CA GLY A 333 26.07 8.71 19.18
C GLY A 333 24.82 8.72 20.07
N TYR A 334 23.96 7.70 19.98
CA TYR A 334 22.77 7.56 20.83
C TYR A 334 22.90 6.37 21.79
N THR A 335 22.77 6.67 23.08
CA THR A 335 22.65 5.66 24.13
C THR A 335 21.22 5.72 24.68
N PRO A 336 20.45 4.62 24.63
CA PRO A 336 19.11 4.62 25.16
C PRO A 336 19.11 4.82 26.69
N PRO A 337 18.13 5.56 27.26
CA PRO A 337 17.97 5.72 28.69
C PRO A 337 17.91 4.39 29.45
N ALA A 338 18.39 4.37 30.69
CA ALA A 338 18.28 3.19 31.55
C ALA A 338 16.81 2.76 31.70
N GLY A 339 16.54 1.44 31.65
CA GLY A 339 15.18 0.88 31.77
C GLY A 339 14.44 0.65 30.45
N LYS A 340 15.02 1.03 29.30
CA LYS A 340 14.47 0.74 27.98
C LYS A 340 15.54 0.31 26.99
N LEU A 341 15.13 -0.48 26.00
CA LEU A 341 15.88 -0.72 24.78
C LEU A 341 15.23 0.13 23.69
N ALA A 342 16.01 0.95 23.01
CA ALA A 342 15.51 1.82 21.96
C ALA A 342 16.56 2.01 20.86
N GLY A 343 16.11 2.18 19.61
CA GLY A 343 16.98 2.33 18.45
C GLY A 343 16.22 2.30 17.13
N ARG A 344 16.91 1.99 16.04
CA ARG A 344 16.28 1.73 14.73
C ARG A 344 15.59 0.37 14.73
N ILE A 345 14.63 0.20 13.83
CA ILE A 345 14.12 -1.13 13.52
C ILE A 345 15.27 -2.00 12.94
N PRO A 346 15.56 -3.19 13.50
CA PRO A 346 16.59 -4.07 12.95
C PRO A 346 16.11 -4.70 11.63
N TYR A 347 17.01 -5.42 10.95
CA TYR A 347 16.62 -6.29 9.83
C TYR A 347 15.92 -7.54 10.36
N ASP A 348 14.80 -7.94 9.73
CA ASP A 348 14.15 -9.22 10.00
C ASP A 348 13.42 -9.72 8.75
N ALA A 349 13.53 -11.03 8.49
CA ALA A 349 12.89 -11.69 7.36
C ALA A 349 11.36 -11.57 7.37
N CYS A 350 10.72 -11.22 8.49
CA CYS A 350 9.27 -11.03 8.55
C CYS A 350 8.77 -9.70 7.94
N TYR A 351 9.63 -8.71 7.73
CA TYR A 351 9.27 -7.39 7.18
C TYR A 351 10.36 -6.75 6.29
N ASP A 352 11.34 -7.51 5.81
CA ASP A 352 12.39 -7.02 4.90
C ASP A 352 11.85 -6.55 3.54
N GLY A 353 12.75 -6.09 2.66
CA GLY A 353 12.42 -5.60 1.32
C GLY A 353 11.76 -6.62 0.40
N SER A 354 11.80 -7.93 0.73
CA SER A 354 11.10 -8.99 -0.02
C SER A 354 9.63 -9.11 0.36
N LYS A 355 9.18 -8.42 1.42
CA LYS A 355 7.80 -8.48 1.88
C LYS A 355 6.97 -7.37 1.26
N VAL A 356 5.71 -7.68 0.97
CA VAL A 356 4.75 -6.68 0.49
C VAL A 356 4.48 -5.67 1.61
N PRO A 357 4.51 -4.35 1.30
CA PRO A 357 4.79 -3.78 -0.02
C PRO A 357 6.29 -3.85 -0.39
N LEU A 358 6.60 -4.45 -1.55
CA LEU A 358 7.99 -4.77 -1.95
C LEU A 358 8.88 -3.53 -1.95
N GLY A 359 10.10 -3.67 -1.43
CA GLY A 359 11.13 -2.63 -1.35
C GLY A 359 10.95 -1.60 -0.23
N TYR A 360 9.77 -1.51 0.41
CA TYR A 360 9.47 -0.42 1.35
C TYR A 360 10.41 -0.38 2.57
N TYR A 361 10.76 -1.55 3.12
CA TYR A 361 11.71 -1.61 4.23
C TYR A 361 13.03 -0.89 3.89
N ASP A 362 13.63 -1.17 2.74
CA ASP A 362 14.93 -0.61 2.38
C ASP A 362 14.88 0.89 2.10
N HIS A 363 13.75 1.40 1.59
CA HIS A 363 13.56 2.82 1.34
C HIS A 363 13.07 3.63 2.54
N TYR A 364 12.56 2.99 3.61
CA TYR A 364 11.99 3.69 4.77
C TYR A 364 12.58 3.28 6.13
N LYS A 365 13.50 2.31 6.22
CA LYS A 365 14.10 1.87 7.50
C LYS A 365 14.78 2.98 8.30
N GLU A 366 15.34 3.98 7.62
CA GLU A 366 15.91 5.19 8.24
C GLU A 366 14.85 6.11 8.87
N MET A 367 13.56 5.84 8.68
CA MET A 367 12.47 6.59 9.32
C MET A 367 11.80 5.77 10.43
N LEU A 368 12.29 4.57 10.72
CA LEU A 368 11.63 3.62 11.60
C LEU A 368 12.43 3.42 12.89
N PHE A 369 11.78 3.69 14.01
CA PHE A 369 12.33 3.60 15.35
C PHE A 369 11.49 2.65 16.19
N VAL A 370 12.15 1.90 17.06
CA VAL A 370 11.49 0.94 17.93
C VAL A 370 12.04 1.07 19.34
N ALA A 371 11.16 0.99 20.32
CA ALA A 371 11.54 0.95 21.72
C ALA A 371 10.68 -0.07 22.48
N LYS A 372 11.26 -0.68 23.51
CA LYS A 372 10.55 -1.52 24.48
C LYS A 372 11.16 -1.39 25.88
N PRO A 373 10.43 -1.73 26.96
CA PRO A 373 11.01 -1.85 28.29
C PRO A 373 12.16 -2.86 28.32
N SER A 374 13.22 -2.57 29.08
CA SER A 374 14.36 -3.49 29.24
C SER A 374 14.06 -4.68 30.16
N GLY A 375 12.95 -4.61 30.90
CA GLY A 375 12.43 -5.66 31.78
C GLY A 375 10.91 -5.72 31.74
N VAL A 376 10.27 -6.10 32.84
CA VAL A 376 8.81 -6.08 32.98
C VAL A 376 8.33 -4.63 33.04
N GLY A 377 7.37 -4.28 32.20
CA GLY A 377 6.76 -2.96 32.14
C GLY A 377 5.95 -2.79 30.86
N SER A 378 5.23 -1.67 30.76
CA SER A 378 4.51 -1.27 29.56
C SER A 378 4.79 0.19 29.21
N PHE A 379 4.54 0.53 27.95
CA PHE A 379 4.53 1.90 27.44
C PHE A 379 3.10 2.38 27.26
N THR A 380 2.93 3.71 27.29
CA THR A 380 1.68 4.35 26.86
C THR A 380 1.85 4.87 25.44
N VAL A 381 1.13 4.31 24.46
CA VAL A 381 1.21 4.73 23.05
C VAL A 381 -0.16 5.21 22.57
N ASN A 382 -0.29 6.47 22.18
CA ASN A 382 -1.56 7.08 21.75
C ASN A 382 -2.76 6.81 22.70
N SER A 383 -2.52 6.92 24.02
CA SER A 383 -3.45 6.58 25.11
C SER A 383 -3.57 5.10 25.50
N ASP A 384 -2.98 4.17 24.75
CA ASP A 384 -2.95 2.76 25.13
C ASP A 384 -1.79 2.48 26.10
N ALA A 385 -2.10 2.23 27.37
CA ALA A 385 -1.12 1.97 28.44
C ALA A 385 -0.60 0.52 28.50
N GLY A 386 -1.11 -0.37 27.62
CA GLY A 386 -0.81 -1.81 27.64
C GLY A 386 0.32 -2.25 26.70
N CYS A 387 1.02 -1.32 26.05
CA CYS A 387 1.94 -1.65 24.97
C CYS A 387 3.25 -2.28 25.50
N ALA A 388 3.63 -3.45 24.96
CA ALA A 388 4.92 -4.07 25.24
C ALA A 388 6.09 -3.33 24.57
N GLY A 389 5.78 -2.45 23.62
CA GLY A 389 6.71 -1.47 23.07
C GLY A 389 6.02 -0.54 22.09
N THR A 390 6.83 0.21 21.36
CA THR A 390 6.35 1.16 20.35
C THR A 390 7.16 1.01 19.06
N LEU A 391 6.47 1.14 17.93
CA LEU A 391 7.08 1.38 16.62
C LEU A 391 6.70 2.80 16.18
N VAL A 392 7.69 3.64 15.92
CA VAL A 392 7.50 5.02 15.48
C VAL A 392 8.02 5.18 14.06
N PHE A 393 7.17 5.73 13.19
CA PHE A 393 7.52 6.16 11.85
C PHE A 393 7.65 7.67 11.82
N ALA A 394 8.89 8.13 11.67
CA ALA A 394 9.24 9.53 11.47
C ALA A 394 8.82 9.96 10.07
N ASN A 395 7.94 10.95 9.99
CA ASN A 395 7.33 11.33 8.72
C ASN A 395 8.27 12.24 7.91
N GLN A 396 7.72 13.11 7.04
CA GLN A 396 8.54 14.08 6.31
C GLN A 396 9.26 15.02 7.29
N ARG A 397 10.27 15.75 6.81
CA ARG A 397 10.98 16.68 7.67
C ARG A 397 10.09 17.86 8.08
N GLY A 398 10.15 18.23 9.34
CA GLY A 398 9.65 19.50 9.85
C GLY A 398 10.62 20.65 9.60
N ALA A 399 10.18 21.87 9.90
CA ALA A 399 11.04 23.05 9.82
C ALA A 399 12.26 22.89 10.76
N GLY A 400 13.47 23.05 10.22
CA GLY A 400 14.71 22.96 10.97
C GLY A 400 15.30 21.55 11.09
N GLN A 401 14.56 20.49 10.75
CA GLN A 401 15.11 19.14 10.65
C GLN A 401 15.98 19.01 9.40
N GLN A 402 17.18 18.46 9.54
CA GLN A 402 18.10 18.18 8.43
C GLN A 402 18.40 16.68 8.40
N ARG A 403 18.09 16.02 7.29
CA ARG A 403 18.38 14.59 7.08
C ARG A 403 19.30 14.42 5.88
N VAL A 404 20.34 15.25 5.86
CA VAL A 404 21.41 15.23 4.86
C VAL A 404 22.57 14.38 5.36
N THR A 405 23.37 13.86 4.43
CA THR A 405 24.60 13.15 4.74
C THR A 405 25.76 14.13 4.81
N SER A 406 26.36 14.33 5.98
CA SER A 406 27.68 14.94 6.14
C SER A 406 28.76 13.83 6.25
N TYR A 407 29.70 13.78 5.30
CA TYR A 407 30.83 12.83 5.22
C TYR A 407 31.82 12.98 6.43
N PRO A 408 32.55 11.93 6.93
CA PRO A 408 32.71 10.59 6.37
C PRO A 408 32.41 9.33 7.18
N ALA A 409 31.93 8.34 6.40
CA ALA A 409 31.88 6.88 6.60
C ALA A 409 31.12 6.34 7.82
N TYR A 410 30.37 5.27 7.57
CA TYR A 410 29.59 4.53 8.57
C TYR A 410 30.39 4.32 9.87
N PRO A 411 29.75 4.48 11.04
CA PRO A 411 28.31 4.39 11.19
C PRO A 411 27.61 5.77 11.33
N LEU A 412 26.53 5.92 10.53
CA LEU A 412 25.61 7.05 10.29
C LEU A 412 26.17 8.50 10.41
N PRO A 413 26.03 9.35 9.35
CA PRO A 413 26.34 10.79 9.42
C PRO A 413 25.68 11.45 10.62
N VAL A 414 26.39 12.37 11.28
CA VAL A 414 25.97 13.01 12.54
C VAL A 414 24.52 13.52 12.50
N ASP A 415 24.06 14.05 11.36
CA ASP A 415 22.69 14.53 11.18
C ASP A 415 21.65 13.39 11.14
N LYS A 416 21.95 12.28 10.45
CA LYS A 416 21.07 11.11 10.33
C LYS A 416 21.08 10.19 11.56
N GLY A 417 22.11 10.31 12.41
CA GLY A 417 22.14 9.73 13.75
C GLY A 417 21.38 10.55 14.80
N THR A 418 21.08 11.82 14.51
CA THR A 418 20.47 12.74 15.46
C THR A 418 18.95 12.57 15.52
N LEU A 419 18.42 12.09 16.65
CA LEU A 419 16.99 11.83 16.85
C LEU A 419 16.08 13.05 16.63
N LEU A 420 16.53 14.25 17.00
CA LEU A 420 15.82 15.53 16.80
C LEU A 420 15.51 15.82 15.32
N ASN A 421 16.29 15.25 14.40
CA ASN A 421 16.04 15.40 12.97
C ASN A 421 14.90 14.50 12.47
N TYR A 422 14.44 13.53 13.27
CA TYR A 422 13.39 12.59 12.89
C TYR A 422 12.13 12.69 13.72
N LEU A 423 12.28 12.81 15.03
CA LEU A 423 11.20 12.66 15.99
C LEU A 423 10.88 13.99 16.65
N GLU A 424 9.62 14.16 17.03
CA GLU A 424 9.16 15.33 17.78
C GLU A 424 8.28 14.98 18.98
N GLY A 425 8.03 15.99 19.83
CA GLY A 425 7.11 15.90 20.96
C GLY A 425 7.40 14.71 21.90
N ASN A 426 6.34 13.96 22.22
CA ASN A 426 6.43 12.81 23.12
C ASN A 426 7.29 11.68 22.56
N ASN A 427 7.38 11.52 21.24
CA ASN A 427 8.23 10.47 20.66
C ASN A 427 9.69 10.79 20.93
N LEU A 428 10.13 12.01 20.60
CA LEU A 428 11.49 12.44 20.89
C LEU A 428 11.81 12.37 22.39
N ALA A 429 10.93 12.88 23.24
CA ALA A 429 11.08 12.80 24.70
C ALA A 429 11.13 11.35 25.21
N GLY A 430 10.36 10.44 24.62
CA GLY A 430 10.34 9.02 24.96
C GLY A 430 11.63 8.30 24.56
N PHE A 431 12.29 8.68 23.46
CA PHE A 431 13.57 8.12 23.05
C PHE A 431 14.76 8.74 23.80
N THR A 432 14.70 10.03 24.15
CA THR A 432 15.85 10.75 24.75
C THR A 432 15.81 10.82 26.28
N GLY A 433 14.63 10.74 26.89
CA GLY A 433 14.43 10.84 28.34
C GLY A 433 13.90 9.54 28.97
N PRO A 434 13.69 9.51 30.29
CA PRO A 434 13.20 8.32 31.00
C PRO A 434 11.72 7.99 30.73
N GLY A 435 10.96 8.89 30.08
CA GLY A 435 9.51 8.76 29.89
C GLY A 435 9.09 7.52 29.07
N THR A 436 7.93 6.95 29.39
CA THR A 436 7.38 5.74 28.75
C THR A 436 6.19 6.03 27.83
N THR A 437 5.96 7.30 27.53
CA THR A 437 4.84 7.76 26.71
C THR A 437 5.32 8.09 25.30
N PHE A 438 4.62 7.55 24.29
CA PHE A 438 4.85 7.80 22.87
C PHE A 438 3.53 8.20 22.20
N GLY A 439 3.63 8.99 21.14
CA GLY A 439 2.47 9.62 20.51
C GLY A 439 1.76 10.60 21.45
N SER A 440 0.58 11.06 21.04
CA SER A 440 -0.25 12.00 21.81
C SER A 440 -1.60 11.37 22.16
N VAL A 441 -2.34 11.95 23.10
CA VAL A 441 -3.69 11.45 23.44
C VAL A 441 -4.57 11.48 22.18
N GLY A 442 -5.02 10.31 21.72
CA GLY A 442 -5.76 10.17 20.45
C GLY A 442 -4.93 10.49 19.20
N GLY A 443 -3.61 10.40 19.29
CA GLY A 443 -2.69 10.76 18.22
C GLY A 443 -2.63 9.75 17.06
N PRO A 444 -1.87 10.10 16.01
CA PRO A 444 -1.39 9.29 14.92
C PRO A 444 -1.31 7.78 15.02
N THR A 445 -2.36 7.00 14.76
CA THR A 445 -2.18 5.55 14.51
C THR A 445 -2.27 5.21 13.04
N LEU A 446 -2.30 6.11 12.07
CA LEU A 446 -2.26 5.75 10.65
C LEU A 446 -1.67 6.93 9.90
N LEU A 447 -0.95 6.70 8.81
CA LEU A 447 -0.70 7.77 7.85
C LEU A 447 -2.01 8.01 7.08
N ASP A 448 -2.69 9.11 7.38
CA ASP A 448 -4.00 9.42 6.81
C ASP A 448 -4.15 10.94 6.57
N ARG A 449 -5.25 11.33 5.91
CA ARG A 449 -5.67 12.71 5.71
C ARG A 449 -6.73 13.16 6.72
N SER A 450 -7.37 12.21 7.41
CA SER A 450 -8.42 12.48 8.39
C SER A 450 -8.16 11.71 9.69
N PRO A 451 -8.01 12.41 10.83
CA PRO A 451 -7.93 13.86 10.96
C PRO A 451 -6.71 14.44 10.20
N PRO A 452 -6.69 15.75 9.88
CA PRO A 452 -5.55 16.37 9.21
C PRO A 452 -4.25 16.16 9.99
N GLN A 453 -3.19 15.78 9.28
CA GLN A 453 -1.87 15.52 9.85
C GLN A 453 -0.86 16.52 9.30
N ALA A 454 0.00 17.04 10.17
CA ALA A 454 1.15 17.83 9.75
C ALA A 454 2.12 16.95 8.93
N VAL A 455 2.94 17.56 8.08
CA VAL A 455 3.84 16.80 7.18
C VAL A 455 4.93 16.08 7.97
N GLU A 456 5.35 16.69 9.07
CA GLU A 456 6.31 16.16 10.02
C GLU A 456 5.73 15.12 10.97
N GLN A 457 4.42 15.14 11.19
CA GLN A 457 3.79 14.39 12.28
C GLN A 457 4.11 12.89 12.22
N ASP A 458 4.85 12.46 13.25
CA ASP A 458 5.18 11.08 13.56
C ASP A 458 3.93 10.19 13.70
N ILE A 459 4.05 8.94 13.24
CA ILE A 459 3.05 7.89 13.51
C ILE A 459 3.62 6.94 14.56
N ALA A 460 2.92 6.78 15.69
CA ALA A 460 3.31 5.87 16.76
C ALA A 460 2.35 4.68 16.84
N ARG A 461 2.89 3.47 16.95
CA ARG A 461 2.14 2.21 17.00
C ARG A 461 2.42 1.49 18.30
N CYS A 462 1.36 1.14 19.02
CA CYS A 462 1.45 0.16 20.08
C CYS A 462 1.94 -1.17 19.50
N VAL A 463 2.96 -1.77 20.11
CA VAL A 463 3.29 -3.18 19.90
C VAL A 463 2.59 -3.96 21.02
N PRO A 464 1.60 -4.81 20.68
CA PRO A 464 0.88 -5.60 21.67
C PRO A 464 1.79 -6.53 22.46
N ALA A 465 1.39 -6.88 23.69
CA ALA A 465 2.15 -7.77 24.58
C ALA A 465 1.94 -9.26 24.29
N ASP A 466 0.81 -9.57 23.67
CA ASP A 466 0.32 -10.88 23.30
C ASP A 466 0.83 -11.29 21.90
N ALA A 467 0.94 -12.60 21.67
CA ALA A 467 1.33 -13.15 20.38
C ALA A 467 0.25 -12.88 19.32
N SER A 468 0.58 -13.00 18.03
CA SER A 468 -0.37 -12.77 16.92
C SER A 468 -1.67 -13.55 17.05
N PHE A 469 -1.61 -14.76 17.61
CA PHE A 469 -2.79 -15.60 17.86
C PHE A 469 -2.99 -15.91 19.34
N THR A 470 -4.26 -15.88 19.74
CA THR A 470 -4.76 -16.46 20.98
C THR A 470 -5.47 -17.77 20.66
N THR A 471 -4.96 -18.87 21.21
CA THR A 471 -5.54 -20.21 21.02
C THR A 471 -6.61 -20.49 22.06
N VAL A 472 -7.75 -21.04 21.62
CA VAL A 472 -8.81 -21.52 22.50
C VAL A 472 -8.39 -22.84 23.13
N THR A 473 -8.57 -22.96 24.43
CA THR A 473 -8.21 -24.18 25.17
C THR A 473 -9.42 -25.07 25.42
N SER A 474 -9.25 -26.37 25.20
CA SER A 474 -10.14 -27.42 25.65
C SER A 474 -9.62 -27.94 27.00
N PRO A 475 -10.28 -27.61 28.14
CA PRO A 475 -9.73 -27.92 29.47
C PRO A 475 -9.45 -29.41 29.69
N THR A 476 -10.25 -30.28 29.07
CA THR A 476 -10.10 -31.74 29.19
C THR A 476 -8.92 -32.32 28.42
N LEU A 477 -8.35 -31.58 27.45
CA LEU A 477 -7.18 -32.02 26.68
C LEU A 477 -5.85 -31.69 27.37
N GLY A 478 -5.81 -30.76 28.35
CA GLY A 478 -4.57 -30.40 29.04
C GLY A 478 -3.47 -29.94 28.09
N VAL A 479 -2.31 -30.61 28.07
CA VAL A 479 -1.19 -30.31 27.15
C VAL A 479 -1.43 -30.77 25.70
N ASN A 480 -2.54 -31.50 25.46
CA ASN A 480 -2.90 -32.08 24.16
C ASN A 480 -3.85 -31.22 23.35
N GLN A 481 -3.70 -29.89 23.44
CA GLN A 481 -4.52 -28.95 22.69
C GLN A 481 -4.39 -29.16 21.18
N LEU A 482 -5.50 -28.96 20.46
CA LEU A 482 -5.57 -29.06 19.00
C LEU A 482 -5.31 -27.73 18.28
N ALA A 483 -4.95 -26.68 19.01
CA ALA A 483 -4.47 -25.43 18.44
C ALA A 483 -3.22 -25.00 19.19
N ALA A 484 -2.17 -24.65 18.45
CA ALA A 484 -0.92 -24.14 19.01
C ALA A 484 -0.32 -23.08 18.10
N TYR A 485 0.13 -21.98 18.67
CA TYR A 485 0.86 -20.94 17.93
C TYR A 485 2.28 -20.81 18.48
N ASP A 486 3.26 -20.94 17.60
CA ASP A 486 4.66 -20.66 17.92
C ASP A 486 5.02 -19.28 17.38
N ALA A 487 5.24 -18.32 18.29
CA ALA A 487 5.59 -16.94 17.95
C ALA A 487 7.01 -16.82 17.35
N GLY A 488 7.92 -17.73 17.67
CA GLY A 488 9.29 -17.72 17.14
C GLY A 488 9.35 -18.10 15.67
N THR A 489 8.61 -19.14 15.29
CA THR A 489 8.51 -19.60 13.89
C THR A 489 7.34 -18.96 13.12
N ARG A 490 6.39 -18.35 13.84
CA ARG A 490 5.14 -17.78 13.31
C ARG A 490 4.28 -18.80 12.56
N ILE A 491 4.22 -20.01 13.11
CA ILE A 491 3.43 -21.12 12.58
C ILE A 491 2.26 -21.37 13.53
N LEU A 492 1.04 -21.32 12.98
CA LEU A 492 -0.16 -21.81 13.63
C LEU A 492 -0.35 -23.28 13.23
N THR A 493 -0.43 -24.16 14.23
CA THR A 493 -0.76 -25.57 14.04
C THR A 493 -2.19 -25.83 14.47
N LEU A 494 -2.99 -26.45 13.58
CA LEU A 494 -4.31 -27.00 13.90
C LEU A 494 -4.28 -28.52 13.81
N GLY A 495 -4.77 -29.16 14.85
CA GLY A 495 -4.74 -30.61 15.01
C GLY A 495 -3.41 -31.17 15.54
N ARG A 496 -3.45 -32.43 15.95
CA ARG A 496 -2.35 -33.21 16.53
C ARG A 496 -2.56 -34.70 16.29
N GLN A 497 -1.47 -35.44 16.12
CA GLN A 497 -1.43 -36.90 16.10
C GLN A 497 -1.86 -37.50 17.46
N ASP A 498 -2.50 -38.67 17.44
CA ASP A 498 -2.96 -39.44 18.59
C ASP A 498 -4.10 -38.80 19.42
N ILE A 499 -4.70 -37.70 18.96
CA ILE A 499 -5.74 -36.96 19.70
C ILE A 499 -7.09 -37.10 18.98
N THR A 500 -7.70 -38.28 19.09
CA THR A 500 -9.02 -38.59 18.51
C THR A 500 -9.91 -39.36 19.47
N THR A 501 -11.18 -39.53 19.10
CA THR A 501 -12.11 -40.44 19.81
C THR A 501 -11.59 -41.88 19.86
N GLY A 502 -10.78 -42.32 18.89
CA GLY A 502 -10.15 -43.65 18.88
C GLY A 502 -9.15 -43.86 20.02
N PHE A 503 -8.56 -42.78 20.53
CA PHE A 503 -7.66 -42.79 21.68
C PHE A 503 -8.38 -42.47 23.01
N GLY A 504 -9.72 -42.48 23.02
CA GLY A 504 -10.54 -42.30 24.23
C GLY A 504 -10.83 -40.84 24.59
N TYR A 505 -10.49 -39.86 23.75
CA TYR A 505 -10.83 -38.46 23.99
C TYR A 505 -12.32 -38.17 23.72
N ASN A 506 -12.89 -37.28 24.53
CA ASN A 506 -14.28 -36.85 24.37
C ASN A 506 -14.46 -36.05 23.08
N ALA A 507 -15.39 -36.45 22.20
CA ALA A 507 -15.66 -35.77 20.94
C ALA A 507 -15.97 -34.26 21.10
N ASN A 508 -16.63 -33.87 22.19
CA ASN A 508 -16.95 -32.46 22.48
C ASN A 508 -15.69 -31.62 22.76
N ALA A 509 -14.58 -32.25 23.13
CA ALA A 509 -13.32 -31.59 23.44
C ALA A 509 -12.39 -31.44 22.23
N LEU A 510 -12.69 -32.11 21.12
CA LEU A 510 -11.82 -32.20 19.93
C LEU A 510 -12.02 -31.03 18.95
N PHE A 511 -11.96 -29.81 19.47
CA PHE A 511 -11.95 -28.58 18.68
C PHE A 511 -10.60 -27.87 18.83
N GLY A 512 -10.20 -27.09 17.83
CA GLY A 512 -9.01 -26.26 17.85
C GLY A 512 -9.30 -24.94 17.15
N CYS A 513 -9.35 -23.85 17.91
CA CYS A 513 -9.56 -22.50 17.36
C CYS A 513 -8.41 -21.59 17.77
N ALA A 514 -8.03 -20.69 16.87
CA ALA A 514 -7.07 -19.64 17.15
C ALA A 514 -7.54 -18.34 16.50
N TRP A 515 -7.64 -17.29 17.30
CA TRP A 515 -8.07 -15.97 16.84
C TRP A 515 -6.87 -15.03 16.80
N PHE A 516 -6.80 -14.15 15.81
CA PHE A 516 -5.91 -13.00 15.89
C PHE A 516 -6.20 -12.28 17.21
N SER A 517 -5.19 -11.91 17.98
CA SER A 517 -5.46 -11.39 19.32
C SER A 517 -6.09 -9.99 19.33
N GLU A 518 -6.16 -9.34 18.15
CA GLU A 518 -6.83 -8.06 17.94
C GLU A 518 -8.09 -8.22 17.08
N SER A 519 -9.09 -7.39 17.35
CA SER A 519 -10.19 -7.11 16.42
C SER A 519 -9.98 -5.74 15.78
N ARG A 520 -10.49 -5.55 14.55
CA ARG A 520 -10.41 -4.25 13.85
C ARG A 520 -11.73 -3.95 13.13
N SER A 521 -11.95 -2.66 12.86
CA SER A 521 -13.06 -2.23 12.01
C SER A 521 -12.93 -2.86 10.62
N LEU A 522 -14.03 -3.35 10.05
CA LEU A 522 -14.02 -3.88 8.69
C LEU A 522 -13.78 -2.77 7.66
N GLY A 523 -14.24 -1.53 7.93
CA GLY A 523 -14.03 -0.38 7.05
C GLY A 523 -14.46 -0.64 5.61
N GLY A 524 -13.57 -0.34 4.65
CA GLY A 524 -13.74 -0.66 3.23
C GLY A 524 -13.53 -2.14 2.86
N GLY A 525 -13.23 -3.00 3.84
CA GLY A 525 -13.00 -4.43 3.65
C GLY A 525 -11.61 -4.88 4.13
N ILE A 526 -11.30 -6.15 3.84
CA ILE A 526 -9.99 -6.75 4.12
C ILE A 526 -9.42 -7.47 2.91
N ARG A 527 -8.09 -7.58 2.90
CA ARG A 527 -7.34 -8.45 2.01
C ARG A 527 -6.38 -9.27 2.85
N SER A 528 -6.62 -10.57 2.94
CA SER A 528 -5.82 -11.51 3.73
C SER A 528 -5.10 -12.49 2.82
N TYR A 529 -3.87 -12.82 3.18
CA TYR A 529 -3.11 -13.88 2.55
C TYR A 529 -2.55 -14.80 3.64
N PHE A 530 -2.49 -16.10 3.36
CA PHE A 530 -1.75 -17.08 4.14
C PHE A 530 -1.35 -18.27 3.28
N LYS A 531 -0.37 -19.05 3.77
CA LYS A 531 0.03 -20.33 3.21
C LYS A 531 -0.37 -21.43 4.18
N PHE A 532 -0.84 -22.57 3.66
CA PHE A 532 -1.08 -23.74 4.51
C PHE A 532 -0.65 -25.05 3.85
N GLN A 533 -0.48 -26.07 4.68
CA GLN A 533 -0.30 -27.46 4.25
C GLN A 533 -0.89 -28.41 5.31
N PHE A 534 -1.68 -29.40 4.87
CA PHE A 534 -1.97 -30.57 5.69
C PHE A 534 -0.75 -31.49 5.69
N MET A 535 -0.27 -31.82 6.88
CA MET A 535 0.92 -32.61 7.13
C MET A 535 0.56 -34.08 7.25
N ASP A 536 1.46 -34.94 6.76
CA ASP A 536 1.37 -36.38 6.94
C ASP A 536 1.62 -36.72 8.42
N VAL A 537 0.62 -37.33 9.04
CA VAL A 537 0.65 -37.89 10.37
C VAL A 537 0.25 -39.36 10.24
N GLU A 538 1.22 -40.25 10.45
CA GLU A 538 1.05 -41.71 10.34
C GLU A 538 0.56 -42.23 8.98
N GLY A 539 1.00 -41.61 7.89
CA GLY A 539 0.59 -42.03 6.55
C GLY A 539 -0.79 -41.54 6.16
N SER A 540 -1.34 -40.52 6.84
CA SER A 540 -2.57 -39.80 6.48
C SER A 540 -2.43 -38.29 6.71
N VAL A 541 -3.10 -37.46 5.90
CA VAL A 541 -3.24 -36.00 6.18
C VAL A 541 -4.56 -35.66 6.90
N GLY A 542 -5.28 -36.68 7.37
CA GLY A 542 -6.58 -36.57 8.05
C GLY A 542 -7.78 -36.61 7.11
N LEU A 543 -8.98 -36.35 7.64
CA LEU A 543 -10.26 -36.34 6.90
C LEU A 543 -11.18 -35.18 7.30
N ASN A 544 -10.73 -34.26 8.15
CA ASN A 544 -11.58 -33.19 8.64
C ASN A 544 -11.44 -31.94 7.76
N GLY A 545 -10.49 -31.08 8.06
CA GLY A 545 -10.36 -29.77 7.44
C GLY A 545 -10.17 -28.66 8.46
N PHE A 546 -10.28 -27.43 8.00
CA PHE A 546 -10.29 -26.22 8.82
C PHE A 546 -11.04 -25.09 8.08
N VAL A 547 -11.32 -24.00 8.78
CA VAL A 547 -11.98 -22.80 8.25
C VAL A 547 -11.15 -21.56 8.59
N PHE A 548 -10.93 -20.67 7.62
CA PHE A 548 -10.54 -19.29 7.90
C PHE A 548 -11.80 -18.48 8.20
N ALA A 549 -11.89 -17.86 9.38
CA ALA A 549 -13.10 -17.24 9.89
C ALA A 549 -12.96 -15.71 10.03
N LEU A 550 -13.98 -14.99 9.55
CA LEU A 550 -14.35 -13.64 9.97
C LEU A 550 -15.58 -13.74 10.85
N ALA A 551 -15.48 -13.37 12.12
CA ALA A 551 -16.62 -13.30 13.03
C ALA A 551 -16.86 -11.85 13.48
N ASP A 552 -18.11 -11.49 13.77
CA ASP A 552 -18.44 -10.21 14.37
C ASP A 552 -17.82 -10.10 15.77
N ALA A 553 -16.87 -9.18 15.95
CA ALA A 553 -16.08 -9.10 17.18
C ALA A 553 -16.89 -8.62 18.38
N ALA A 554 -18.00 -7.90 18.17
CA ALA A 554 -18.84 -7.45 19.26
C ALA A 554 -19.80 -8.54 19.77
N ARG A 555 -19.89 -9.68 19.08
CA ARG A 555 -20.67 -10.86 19.52
C ARG A 555 -19.79 -12.06 19.88
N ASN A 556 -18.50 -12.02 19.55
CA ASN A 556 -17.58 -13.12 19.73
C ASN A 556 -16.40 -12.72 20.60
N THR A 557 -15.92 -13.67 21.40
CA THR A 557 -14.71 -13.48 22.22
C THR A 557 -13.57 -14.32 21.66
N LEU A 558 -12.33 -14.04 22.08
CA LEU A 558 -11.17 -14.86 21.75
C LEU A 558 -11.22 -16.29 22.30
N ASN A 559 -12.22 -16.62 23.13
CA ASN A 559 -12.48 -17.98 23.64
C ASN A 559 -13.59 -18.71 22.87
N ALA A 560 -14.16 -18.13 21.81
CA ALA A 560 -15.22 -18.76 21.03
C ALA A 560 -14.67 -19.88 20.13
N CYS A 561 -15.32 -21.03 20.12
CA CYS A 561 -15.01 -22.15 19.23
C CYS A 561 -16.24 -23.03 19.03
N GLY A 562 -16.47 -23.48 17.81
CA GLY A 562 -17.56 -24.37 17.44
C GLY A 562 -17.33 -25.82 17.85
N ALA A 563 -18.23 -26.69 17.39
CA ALA A 563 -18.19 -28.13 17.63
C ALA A 563 -17.07 -28.86 16.86
N GLY A 564 -16.70 -30.05 17.35
CA GLY A 564 -15.73 -30.93 16.71
C GLY A 564 -16.32 -31.71 15.52
N GLY A 565 -15.49 -32.46 14.79
CA GLY A 565 -15.94 -33.24 13.64
C GLY A 565 -16.24 -32.39 12.40
N SER A 566 -17.37 -32.61 11.73
CA SER A 566 -17.74 -31.89 10.50
C SER A 566 -18.05 -30.41 10.70
N HIS A 567 -18.27 -29.97 11.94
CA HIS A 567 -18.44 -28.55 12.25
C HIS A 567 -17.14 -27.74 12.11
N LEU A 568 -15.98 -28.41 11.98
CA LEU A 568 -14.64 -27.81 11.80
C LEU A 568 -14.29 -26.71 12.82
N GLY A 569 -14.84 -26.78 14.04
CA GLY A 569 -14.70 -25.74 15.05
C GLY A 569 -15.33 -24.39 14.66
N TYR A 570 -16.07 -24.31 13.55
CA TYR A 570 -16.65 -23.08 13.01
C TYR A 570 -18.13 -22.92 13.38
N SER A 571 -18.91 -24.00 13.28
CA SER A 571 -20.35 -24.02 13.59
C SER A 571 -20.67 -24.86 14.81
N GLY A 572 -21.92 -24.76 15.25
CA GLY A 572 -22.47 -25.55 16.33
C GLY A 572 -21.82 -25.32 17.70
N LYS A 573 -22.32 -26.05 18.70
CA LYS A 573 -21.90 -25.91 20.10
C LYS A 573 -21.10 -27.13 20.57
N ASN A 574 -19.93 -26.89 21.17
CA ASN A 574 -19.10 -27.95 21.76
C ASN A 574 -19.35 -28.21 23.25
N THR A 575 -20.27 -27.48 23.90
CA THR A 575 -20.62 -27.55 25.33
C THR A 575 -19.53 -27.12 26.33
N ILE A 576 -18.33 -26.74 25.86
CA ILE A 576 -17.17 -26.38 26.68
C ILE A 576 -16.86 -24.88 26.57
N THR A 577 -16.86 -24.34 25.36
CA THR A 577 -16.63 -22.92 25.07
C THR A 577 -17.88 -22.27 24.49
N PRO A 578 -17.96 -20.92 24.48
CA PRO A 578 -18.94 -20.23 23.65
C PRO A 578 -18.82 -20.68 22.19
N LYS A 579 -19.95 -20.85 21.50
CA LYS A 579 -19.95 -21.04 20.05
C LYS A 579 -19.53 -19.74 19.36
N ILE A 580 -19.25 -19.83 18.06
CA ILE A 580 -19.00 -18.64 17.23
C ILE A 580 -20.35 -18.12 16.76
N ASP A 581 -20.77 -16.98 17.30
CA ASP A 581 -22.05 -16.35 16.98
C ASP A 581 -21.97 -15.58 15.65
N PHE A 582 -23.11 -15.55 14.95
CA PHE A 582 -23.30 -14.75 13.74
C PHE A 582 -23.28 -13.23 14.02
N PRO A 583 -23.06 -12.38 13.00
CA PRO A 583 -22.73 -12.71 11.62
C PRO A 583 -21.28 -13.17 11.50
N LYS A 584 -21.03 -14.10 10.59
CA LYS A 584 -19.72 -14.67 10.32
C LYS A 584 -19.59 -15.11 8.87
N ILE A 585 -18.38 -15.09 8.35
CA ILE A 585 -17.99 -15.58 7.03
C ILE A 585 -16.84 -16.55 7.23
N GLY A 586 -16.87 -17.68 6.55
CA GLY A 586 -15.83 -18.70 6.60
C GLY A 586 -15.39 -19.08 5.19
N ILE A 587 -14.12 -19.40 5.03
CA ILE A 587 -13.62 -20.15 3.88
C ILE A 587 -13.19 -21.51 4.40
N GLU A 588 -13.94 -22.54 4.08
CA GLU A 588 -13.66 -23.90 4.53
C GLU A 588 -12.73 -24.64 3.55
N PHE A 589 -11.96 -25.56 4.12
CA PHE A 589 -11.06 -26.47 3.45
C PHE A 589 -11.37 -27.88 3.93
N ASP A 590 -12.39 -28.51 3.35
CA ASP A 590 -12.93 -29.79 3.79
C ASP A 590 -12.27 -30.96 3.04
N GLN A 591 -11.75 -31.92 3.81
CA GLN A 591 -11.05 -33.08 3.30
C GLN A 591 -11.96 -34.28 3.03
N SER A 592 -13.23 -34.23 3.42
CA SER A 592 -14.16 -35.34 3.31
C SER A 592 -15.52 -34.93 2.78
N ARG A 593 -16.32 -35.94 2.47
CA ARG A 593 -17.75 -35.77 2.23
C ARG A 593 -18.53 -36.40 3.35
N ASN A 594 -19.48 -35.67 3.88
CA ASN A 594 -20.50 -36.14 4.78
C ASN A 594 -21.84 -36.24 4.01
N PRO A 595 -22.24 -37.46 3.58
CA PRO A 595 -23.49 -37.66 2.84
C PRO A 595 -24.71 -37.91 3.74
N ASN A 596 -25.90 -37.67 3.16
CA ASN A 596 -27.26 -38.10 3.60
C ASN A 596 -27.98 -37.26 4.67
N PHE A 597 -28.68 -36.19 4.24
CA PHE A 597 -29.64 -35.41 5.05
C PHE A 597 -31.05 -35.26 4.40
N SER A 598 -32.08 -35.04 5.22
CA SER A 598 -33.45 -34.60 4.84
C SER A 598 -34.03 -33.57 5.84
N GLU A 599 -34.47 -32.41 5.37
CA GLU A 599 -35.08 -31.32 6.17
C GLU A 599 -36.45 -31.65 6.77
N THR A 600 -37.09 -32.74 6.35
CA THR A 600 -38.42 -33.10 6.88
C THR A 600 -38.38 -33.63 8.31
N ASN A 601 -37.19 -33.89 8.87
CA ASN A 601 -37.03 -34.42 10.22
C ASN A 601 -35.73 -33.95 10.91
N VAL A 602 -35.71 -32.70 11.37
CA VAL A 602 -34.64 -32.12 12.22
C VAL A 602 -34.69 -32.56 13.70
N SER A 603 -35.49 -33.59 14.03
CA SER A 603 -35.68 -34.08 15.42
C SER A 603 -34.76 -35.24 15.83
N VAL A 604 -33.94 -35.77 14.91
CA VAL A 604 -32.96 -36.82 15.20
C VAL A 604 -31.58 -36.26 15.54
N ALA A 605 -30.82 -36.99 16.35
CA ALA A 605 -29.57 -36.59 17.00
C ALA A 605 -28.35 -36.26 16.09
N ASN A 606 -28.53 -36.05 14.78
CA ASN A 606 -27.49 -35.61 13.83
C ASN A 606 -28.09 -34.96 12.56
N PRO A 607 -28.52 -33.69 12.58
CA PRO A 607 -28.84 -32.93 11.36
C PRO A 607 -27.57 -32.37 10.67
N GLY A 608 -27.68 -31.93 9.39
CA GLY A 608 -26.73 -30.97 8.76
C GLY A 608 -25.98 -31.36 7.46
N ARG A 609 -25.80 -32.63 7.10
CA ARG A 609 -24.69 -33.00 6.18
C ARG A 609 -25.09 -33.11 4.70
N ASN A 610 -24.58 -32.24 3.82
CA ASN A 610 -24.69 -32.41 2.36
C ASN A 610 -23.50 -31.83 1.56
N ASP A 611 -22.31 -32.40 1.75
CA ASP A 611 -21.16 -32.01 0.95
C ASP A 611 -21.28 -32.50 -0.50
N PRO A 612 -20.78 -31.70 -1.47
CA PRO A 612 -20.77 -32.09 -2.87
C PRO A 612 -19.99 -33.39 -3.07
N CYS A 613 -20.48 -34.25 -3.97
CA CYS A 613 -19.70 -35.42 -4.36
C CYS A 613 -18.86 -35.13 -5.60
N TYR A 614 -17.55 -35.13 -5.41
CA TYR A 614 -16.57 -34.91 -6.48
C TYR A 614 -15.88 -36.21 -6.92
N ALA A 615 -15.87 -37.23 -6.07
CA ALA A 615 -15.19 -38.49 -6.34
C ALA A 615 -15.90 -39.35 -7.38
N THR A 616 -15.13 -40.10 -8.17
CA THR A 616 -15.60 -41.13 -9.12
C THR A 616 -16.48 -42.22 -8.49
N SER A 617 -16.47 -42.34 -7.15
CA SER A 617 -17.34 -43.23 -6.40
C SER A 617 -18.80 -42.77 -6.31
N CYS A 618 -19.12 -41.55 -6.79
CA CYS A 618 -20.49 -41.02 -6.87
C CYS A 618 -20.94 -40.75 -8.32
N PRO A 619 -22.26 -40.73 -8.58
CA PRO A 619 -22.80 -40.33 -9.87
C PRO A 619 -22.33 -38.92 -10.27
N GLY A 620 -21.66 -38.81 -11.42
CA GLY A 620 -21.18 -37.54 -11.97
C GLY A 620 -19.85 -37.02 -11.42
N GLY A 621 -19.24 -37.69 -10.44
CA GLY A 621 -17.93 -37.31 -9.92
C GLY A 621 -16.78 -37.73 -10.83
N THR A 622 -15.75 -36.88 -10.92
CA THR A 622 -14.61 -37.06 -11.84
C THR A 622 -13.25 -37.13 -11.14
N TYR A 623 -13.21 -36.94 -9.82
CA TYR A 623 -11.97 -36.83 -9.05
C TYR A 623 -11.67 -38.08 -8.22
N SER A 624 -10.45 -38.20 -7.69
CA SER A 624 -10.01 -39.35 -6.89
C SER A 624 -10.44 -39.28 -5.42
N ALA A 625 -10.92 -38.12 -4.95
CA ALA A 625 -11.29 -37.89 -3.57
C ALA A 625 -12.49 -36.94 -3.46
N ASN A 626 -13.18 -37.00 -2.33
CA ASN A 626 -14.18 -36.03 -1.95
C ASN A 626 -13.54 -35.01 -1.02
N SER A 627 -13.03 -33.93 -1.59
CA SER A 627 -12.53 -32.77 -0.85
C SER A 627 -12.92 -31.51 -1.60
N HIS A 628 -13.17 -30.42 -0.87
CA HIS A 628 -13.62 -29.18 -1.46
C HIS A 628 -13.21 -27.98 -0.62
N VAL A 629 -13.37 -26.82 -1.25
CA VAL A 629 -13.27 -25.53 -0.59
C VAL A 629 -14.55 -24.77 -0.88
N ALA A 630 -15.06 -24.03 0.10
CA ALA A 630 -16.29 -23.29 -0.04
C ALA A 630 -16.32 -22.03 0.80
N ILE A 631 -17.16 -21.08 0.39
CA ILE A 631 -17.60 -20.01 1.26
C ILE A 631 -18.69 -20.60 2.17
N VAL A 632 -18.60 -20.33 3.47
CA VAL A 632 -19.63 -20.70 4.44
C VAL A 632 -20.01 -19.48 5.27
N TYR A 633 -21.26 -19.45 5.71
CA TYR A 633 -21.82 -18.46 6.61
C TYR A 633 -22.31 -19.18 7.86
N TRP A 634 -23.30 -18.65 8.57
CA TRP A 634 -23.79 -19.26 9.81
C TRP A 634 -24.97 -20.21 9.63
N GLY A 635 -25.41 -20.48 8.39
CA GLY A 635 -26.51 -21.42 8.13
C GLY A 635 -27.73 -21.19 9.03
N HIS A 636 -28.37 -22.24 9.48
CA HIS A 636 -29.56 -22.23 10.32
C HIS A 636 -29.29 -22.01 11.82
N GLU A 637 -28.32 -21.17 12.20
CA GLU A 637 -27.98 -20.89 13.61
C GLU A 637 -29.02 -20.06 14.41
N ILE A 638 -30.24 -19.90 13.88
CA ILE A 638 -31.34 -19.16 14.52
C ILE A 638 -32.55 -20.08 14.67
N VAL A 639 -33.12 -20.14 15.88
CA VAL A 639 -34.40 -20.82 16.13
C VAL A 639 -35.51 -20.11 15.35
N THR A 640 -36.28 -20.84 14.54
CA THR A 640 -37.43 -20.28 13.82
C THR A 640 -38.68 -21.09 14.08
N ALA A 641 -39.80 -20.41 14.35
CA ALA A 641 -41.12 -21.01 14.47
C ALA A 641 -41.95 -20.88 13.18
N ASP A 642 -41.35 -20.33 12.12
CA ASP A 642 -42.02 -20.04 10.86
C ASP A 642 -42.18 -21.34 10.05
N SER A 643 -43.43 -21.67 9.72
CA SER A 643 -43.77 -22.78 8.82
C SER A 643 -43.33 -22.42 7.40
N PRO A 644 -42.63 -23.30 6.66
CA PRO A 644 -42.55 -24.75 6.88
C PRO A 644 -41.27 -25.29 7.58
N TYR A 645 -40.38 -24.44 8.10
CA TYR A 645 -38.99 -24.86 8.41
C TYR A 645 -38.66 -25.10 9.89
N ASN A 646 -39.62 -24.96 10.83
CA ASN A 646 -39.49 -25.13 12.28
C ASN A 646 -38.13 -25.69 12.78
N ILE A 647 -37.17 -24.79 13.03
CA ILE A 647 -35.80 -25.16 13.42
C ILE A 647 -35.70 -25.10 14.93
N THR A 648 -35.85 -26.25 15.57
CA THR A 648 -35.80 -26.37 17.04
C THR A 648 -34.39 -26.62 17.59
N GLN A 649 -33.44 -27.01 16.72
CA GLN A 649 -32.08 -27.40 17.09
C GLN A 649 -31.02 -26.77 16.16
N PRO A 650 -30.94 -25.42 16.11
CA PRO A 650 -30.05 -24.69 15.20
C PRO A 650 -28.55 -24.94 15.44
N ASP A 651 -28.17 -25.26 16.67
CA ASP A 651 -26.77 -25.51 17.07
C ASP A 651 -26.18 -26.82 16.51
N PHE A 652 -26.97 -27.62 15.79
CA PHE A 652 -26.52 -28.84 15.14
C PHE A 652 -26.32 -28.69 13.63
N ASP A 653 -26.55 -27.51 13.06
CA ASP A 653 -26.15 -27.24 11.68
C ASP A 653 -24.61 -27.23 11.57
N ASP A 654 -24.05 -28.05 10.68
CA ASP A 654 -22.61 -28.20 10.46
C ASP A 654 -22.07 -27.44 9.26
N ASN A 655 -22.70 -26.31 8.90
CA ASN A 655 -22.42 -25.49 7.70
C ASN A 655 -22.91 -26.14 6.41
N ALA A 656 -24.09 -26.76 6.46
CA ALA A 656 -24.69 -27.42 5.32
C ALA A 656 -24.69 -26.55 4.06
N HIS A 657 -24.15 -27.08 2.95
CA HIS A 657 -24.20 -26.38 1.66
C HIS A 657 -25.61 -26.36 1.08
N GLY A 658 -25.97 -25.22 0.50
CA GLY A 658 -27.26 -25.01 -0.13
C GLY A 658 -28.38 -24.61 0.83
N LEU A 659 -28.04 -24.42 2.11
CA LEU A 659 -28.95 -24.03 3.17
C LEU A 659 -28.56 -22.67 3.77
N PRO A 660 -29.53 -21.86 4.23
CA PRO A 660 -30.98 -22.02 4.08
C PRO A 660 -31.50 -22.04 2.63
N THR A 661 -32.65 -22.68 2.41
CA THR A 661 -33.37 -22.66 1.12
C THR A 661 -33.95 -21.27 0.80
N ALA A 662 -34.24 -20.97 -0.47
CA ALA A 662 -34.76 -19.66 -0.91
C ALA A 662 -36.08 -19.25 -0.22
N THR A 663 -36.89 -20.22 0.19
CA THR A 663 -38.16 -20.04 0.91
C THR A 663 -37.97 -19.64 2.38
N PHE A 664 -36.84 -19.97 2.99
CA PHE A 664 -36.46 -19.48 4.32
C PHE A 664 -36.23 -17.96 4.33
N ALA A 665 -35.92 -17.37 3.17
CA ALA A 665 -35.69 -15.93 3.03
C ALA A 665 -36.95 -15.07 3.24
N ALA A 666 -38.13 -15.64 3.49
CA ALA A 666 -39.37 -14.90 3.74
C ALA A 666 -39.59 -14.51 5.23
N GLY A 667 -38.82 -15.03 6.18
CA GLY A 667 -38.98 -14.81 7.63
C GLY A 667 -38.49 -13.46 8.16
N THR A 668 -38.61 -13.20 9.47
CA THR A 668 -38.19 -11.92 10.07
C THR A 668 -36.68 -11.89 10.39
N PRO A 669 -35.92 -10.81 10.07
CA PRO A 669 -34.47 -10.76 10.33
C PRO A 669 -34.07 -10.88 11.82
N PRO A 670 -32.80 -11.26 12.12
CA PRO A 670 -31.70 -11.46 11.17
C PRO A 670 -31.85 -12.73 10.32
N ARG A 671 -31.65 -12.61 9.00
CA ARG A 671 -31.75 -13.72 8.06
C ARG A 671 -30.36 -14.30 7.80
N PRO A 672 -30.14 -15.62 7.96
CA PRO A 672 -28.91 -16.26 7.55
C PRO A 672 -28.74 -16.24 6.03
N PRO A 673 -27.55 -15.87 5.54
CA PRO A 673 -27.16 -16.10 4.16
C PRO A 673 -27.12 -17.60 3.87
N ARG A 674 -27.49 -17.94 2.63
CA ARG A 674 -27.38 -19.30 2.09
C ARG A 674 -25.91 -19.64 1.85
N ASN A 675 -25.45 -20.76 2.40
CA ASN A 675 -24.17 -21.35 2.04
C ASN A 675 -24.22 -21.82 0.57
N PRO A 676 -23.27 -21.44 -0.30
CA PRO A 676 -23.26 -21.87 -1.69
C PRO A 676 -23.10 -23.39 -1.89
N ASP A 677 -23.97 -24.00 -2.68
CA ASP A 677 -23.89 -25.42 -3.10
C ASP A 677 -23.44 -25.61 -4.56
N ALA A 678 -23.15 -24.52 -5.26
CA ALA A 678 -22.70 -24.54 -6.64
C ALA A 678 -21.55 -23.56 -6.88
N SER A 679 -20.79 -23.81 -7.94
CA SER A 679 -19.77 -22.89 -8.43
C SER A 679 -20.39 -21.52 -8.77
N PRO A 680 -19.71 -20.40 -8.49
CA PRO A 680 -18.35 -20.31 -7.95
C PRO A 680 -18.28 -20.22 -6.42
N GLY A 681 -19.32 -20.48 -5.65
CA GLY A 681 -19.25 -20.40 -4.18
C GLY A 681 -18.64 -21.63 -3.49
N ILE A 682 -18.54 -22.75 -4.22
CA ILE A 682 -17.89 -24.00 -3.82
C ILE A 682 -17.12 -24.60 -5.00
N ALA A 683 -15.97 -25.22 -4.73
CA ALA A 683 -15.12 -25.81 -5.75
C ALA A 683 -14.33 -27.02 -5.24
N PHE A 684 -14.03 -27.96 -6.12
CA PHE A 684 -13.10 -29.04 -5.84
C PHE A 684 -11.67 -28.49 -5.68
N LYS A 685 -10.98 -28.94 -4.62
CA LYS A 685 -9.53 -28.87 -4.48
C LYS A 685 -9.05 -30.17 -3.88
N ASP A 686 -7.94 -30.70 -4.38
CA ASP A 686 -7.37 -31.94 -3.89
C ASP A 686 -6.54 -31.67 -2.62
N LEU A 687 -7.18 -31.79 -1.47
CA LEU A 687 -6.57 -31.54 -0.17
C LEU A 687 -5.90 -32.80 0.42
N ARG A 688 -5.85 -33.89 -0.35
CA ARG A 688 -5.32 -35.19 0.09
C ARG A 688 -3.80 -35.29 -0.06
N GLN A 689 -3.26 -36.38 0.47
CA GLN A 689 -1.84 -36.72 0.42
C GLN A 689 -1.29 -36.74 -1.01
N LYS A 690 -0.03 -36.33 -1.13
CA LYS A 690 0.73 -36.34 -2.37
C LYS A 690 2.08 -36.97 -2.13
N THR A 691 2.34 -38.07 -2.84
CA THR A 691 3.66 -38.70 -2.85
C THR A 691 4.75 -37.72 -3.29
N SER A 692 4.43 -36.81 -4.22
CA SER A 692 5.34 -35.74 -4.67
C SER A 692 5.69 -34.72 -3.59
N MET A 693 4.93 -34.67 -2.49
CA MET A 693 5.13 -33.78 -1.35
C MET A 693 5.61 -34.54 -0.10
N GLY A 694 6.14 -35.75 -0.27
CA GLY A 694 6.62 -36.57 0.83
C GLY A 694 5.51 -37.10 1.76
N GLY A 695 4.30 -37.28 1.23
CA GLY A 695 3.13 -37.75 2.00
C GLY A 695 2.18 -36.64 2.45
N ASN A 696 2.68 -35.40 2.54
CA ASN A 696 1.87 -34.22 2.84
C ASN A 696 0.88 -33.91 1.70
N SER A 697 -0.10 -33.05 1.98
CA SER A 697 -0.90 -32.43 0.91
C SER A 697 -0.04 -31.47 0.05
N TYR A 698 -0.60 -30.97 -1.05
CA TYR A 698 -0.01 -29.82 -1.72
C TYR A 698 0.11 -28.64 -0.76
N SER A 699 1.12 -27.80 -0.98
CA SER A 699 1.21 -26.53 -0.27
C SER A 699 0.36 -25.50 -1.00
N TYR A 700 -0.60 -24.89 -0.31
CA TYR A 700 -1.55 -23.96 -0.90
C TYR A 700 -1.25 -22.52 -0.47
N HIS A 701 -1.35 -21.62 -1.45
CA HIS A 701 -1.37 -20.18 -1.27
C HIS A 701 -2.81 -19.69 -1.33
N VAL A 702 -3.23 -18.95 -0.31
CA VAL A 702 -4.61 -18.47 -0.19
C VAL A 702 -4.62 -16.96 -0.13
N ARG A 703 -5.44 -16.35 -0.97
CA ARG A 703 -5.80 -14.93 -0.90
C ARG A 703 -7.31 -14.82 -0.72
N ILE A 704 -7.75 -14.06 0.26
CA ILE A 704 -9.17 -13.77 0.53
C ILE A 704 -9.37 -12.25 0.51
N GLU A 705 -10.36 -11.80 -0.24
CA GLU A 705 -10.83 -10.41 -0.25
C GLU A 705 -12.28 -10.37 0.20
N VAL A 706 -12.58 -9.58 1.23
CA VAL A 706 -13.94 -9.35 1.72
C VAL A 706 -14.21 -7.86 1.62
N THR A 707 -15.16 -7.47 0.77
CA THR A 707 -15.45 -6.07 0.43
C THR A 707 -16.94 -5.77 0.65
N PRO A 708 -17.29 -4.83 1.55
CA PRO A 708 -18.62 -4.24 1.56
C PRO A 708 -18.86 -3.48 0.24
N VAL A 709 -19.87 -3.89 -0.54
CA VAL A 709 -20.15 -3.31 -1.87
C VAL A 709 -21.32 -2.33 -1.88
N GLY A 710 -22.13 -2.32 -0.82
CA GLY A 710 -23.22 -1.34 -0.66
C GLY A 710 -24.00 -1.55 0.62
N ARG A 711 -24.46 -0.46 1.24
CA ARG A 711 -25.32 -0.49 2.43
C ARG A 711 -26.72 0.02 2.08
N SER A 712 -27.74 -0.74 2.45
CA SER A 712 -29.14 -0.33 2.41
C SER A 712 -29.59 -0.02 3.83
N VAL A 713 -30.01 1.23 4.08
CA VAL A 713 -30.54 1.67 5.38
C VAL A 713 -32.05 1.78 5.28
N ASN A 714 -32.76 1.09 6.16
CA ASN A 714 -34.20 1.20 6.30
C ASN A 714 -34.53 2.03 7.54
N SER A 715 -35.04 3.24 7.32
CA SER A 715 -35.38 4.17 8.40
C SER A 715 -36.70 3.85 9.11
N ALA A 716 -37.57 3.03 8.49
CA ALA A 716 -38.84 2.62 9.09
C ALA A 716 -38.67 1.39 9.99
N ASP A 717 -37.73 0.51 9.67
CA ASP A 717 -37.39 -0.66 10.48
C ASP A 717 -35.92 -1.02 10.33
N GLY A 718 -35.12 -0.69 11.35
CA GLY A 718 -33.68 -0.97 11.42
C GLY A 718 -33.31 -2.44 11.17
N ARG A 719 -34.21 -3.38 11.45
CA ARG A 719 -34.05 -4.83 11.22
C ARG A 719 -33.83 -5.18 9.76
N LEU A 720 -34.33 -4.35 8.86
CA LEU A 720 -34.25 -4.55 7.41
C LEU A 720 -33.02 -3.87 6.81
N SER A 721 -32.27 -3.09 7.59
CA SER A 721 -30.99 -2.53 7.15
C SER A 721 -29.98 -3.65 6.94
N ASN A 722 -29.18 -3.55 5.88
CA ASN A 722 -28.23 -4.58 5.51
C ASN A 722 -27.07 -4.01 4.70
N THR A 723 -25.97 -4.77 4.68
CA THR A 723 -24.79 -4.49 3.86
C THR A 723 -24.55 -5.66 2.92
N ALA A 724 -24.50 -5.40 1.62
CA ALA A 724 -24.02 -6.37 0.64
C ALA A 724 -22.51 -6.55 0.81
N VAL A 725 -22.07 -7.78 1.04
CA VAL A 725 -20.67 -8.14 1.24
C VAL A 725 -20.25 -9.13 0.16
N ARG A 726 -19.25 -8.75 -0.62
CA ARG A 726 -18.63 -9.62 -1.63
C ARG A 726 -17.42 -10.31 -1.02
N THR A 727 -17.36 -11.63 -1.19
CA THR A 727 -16.22 -12.46 -0.80
C THR A 727 -15.63 -13.09 -2.04
N GLU A 728 -14.32 -12.99 -2.18
CA GLU A 728 -13.53 -13.63 -3.23
C GLU A 728 -12.34 -14.36 -2.60
N ALA A 729 -12.10 -15.60 -3.00
CA ALA A 729 -10.94 -16.37 -2.54
C ALA A 729 -10.20 -17.03 -3.72
N TRP A 730 -8.88 -16.90 -3.74
CA TRP A 730 -7.99 -17.61 -4.65
C TRP A 730 -7.21 -18.65 -3.84
N ILE A 731 -7.33 -19.91 -4.23
CA ILE A 731 -6.75 -21.05 -3.52
C ILE A 731 -5.94 -21.87 -4.53
N ASP A 732 -4.61 -21.74 -4.49
CA ASP A 732 -3.74 -22.27 -5.53
C ASP A 732 -2.49 -22.95 -4.96
N SER A 733 -2.23 -24.16 -5.42
CA SER A 733 -1.06 -24.96 -5.05
C SER A 733 0.09 -24.86 -6.05
N SER A 734 -0.14 -24.25 -7.22
CA SER A 734 0.86 -24.11 -8.27
C SER A 734 0.72 -22.80 -9.04
N PRO A 735 0.67 -21.63 -8.36
CA PRO A 735 0.63 -20.35 -9.06
C PRO A 735 1.92 -20.12 -9.85
N THR A 736 1.81 -19.47 -11.02
CA THR A 736 2.98 -18.89 -11.69
C THR A 736 3.64 -17.84 -10.78
N PRO A 737 4.92 -17.48 -10.98
CA PRO A 737 5.59 -16.45 -10.17
C PRO A 737 4.79 -15.14 -10.07
N ALA A 738 4.25 -14.65 -11.19
CA ALA A 738 3.44 -13.43 -11.21
C ALA A 738 2.11 -13.57 -10.43
N GLN A 739 1.45 -14.73 -10.50
CA GLN A 739 0.26 -15.00 -9.70
C GLN A 739 0.59 -15.11 -8.21
N LEU A 740 1.71 -15.72 -7.85
CA LEU A 740 2.15 -15.81 -6.45
C LEU A 740 2.43 -14.43 -5.86
N ASP A 741 3.07 -13.56 -6.62
CA ASP A 741 3.30 -12.16 -6.23
C ASP A 741 1.98 -11.41 -6.06
N ALA A 742 1.01 -11.63 -6.95
CA ALA A 742 -0.34 -11.06 -6.83
C ALA A 742 -1.07 -11.55 -5.56
N LEU A 743 -1.05 -12.87 -5.28
CA LEU A 743 -1.68 -13.46 -4.10
C LEU A 743 -1.14 -12.86 -2.79
N LYS A 744 0.19 -12.72 -2.70
CA LYS A 744 0.89 -12.13 -1.55
C LYS A 744 0.64 -10.64 -1.41
N ASN A 745 0.37 -9.94 -2.51
CA ASN A 745 0.20 -8.50 -2.50
C ASN A 745 -1.20 -8.07 -2.01
N VAL A 746 -1.33 -7.84 -0.70
CA VAL A 746 -2.58 -7.42 -0.05
C VAL A 746 -2.89 -5.93 -0.11
N THR A 747 -2.01 -5.10 -0.69
CA THR A 747 -2.25 -3.65 -0.73
C THR A 747 -3.10 -3.22 -1.92
N ARG A 748 -3.28 -4.10 -2.92
CA ARG A 748 -4.15 -3.90 -4.10
C ARG A 748 -5.05 -5.12 -4.31
N PRO A 749 -6.21 -4.96 -4.98
CA PRO A 749 -7.08 -6.10 -5.28
C PRO A 749 -6.48 -6.96 -6.39
N ILE A 750 -6.77 -8.27 -6.39
CA ILE A 750 -6.31 -9.18 -7.45
C ILE A 750 -6.81 -8.75 -8.84
N SER A 751 -8.00 -8.15 -8.94
CA SER A 751 -8.53 -7.63 -10.20
C SER A 751 -7.64 -6.58 -10.87
N LEU A 752 -6.79 -5.89 -10.10
CA LEU A 752 -5.78 -4.97 -10.62
C LEU A 752 -4.44 -5.67 -10.87
N LEU A 753 -4.03 -6.54 -9.95
CA LEU A 753 -2.70 -7.18 -9.96
C LEU A 753 -2.59 -8.29 -11.01
N ALA A 754 -3.66 -9.04 -11.22
CA ALA A 754 -3.73 -10.14 -12.18
C ALA A 754 -5.16 -10.22 -12.76
N PRO A 755 -5.56 -9.30 -13.67
CA PRO A 755 -6.93 -9.22 -14.19
C PRO A 755 -7.46 -10.50 -14.85
N GLY A 756 -6.56 -11.34 -15.38
CA GLY A 756 -6.88 -12.64 -16.00
C GLY A 756 -6.87 -13.83 -15.03
N TYR A 757 -6.73 -13.59 -13.72
CA TYR A 757 -6.66 -14.65 -12.71
C TYR A 757 -7.97 -14.72 -11.90
N PRO A 758 -8.94 -15.56 -12.29
CA PRO A 758 -10.25 -15.60 -11.64
C PRO A 758 -10.16 -16.16 -10.22
N ALA A 759 -11.03 -15.67 -9.34
CA ALA A 759 -11.19 -16.24 -8.00
C ALA A 759 -11.59 -17.71 -8.09
N THR A 760 -11.04 -18.54 -7.19
CA THR A 760 -11.50 -19.92 -7.00
C THR A 760 -12.91 -19.93 -6.44
N LEU A 761 -13.17 -19.05 -5.47
CA LEU A 761 -14.47 -18.88 -4.85
C LEU A 761 -14.95 -17.44 -4.99
N THR A 762 -16.23 -17.23 -5.31
CA THR A 762 -16.86 -15.92 -5.15
C THR A 762 -18.33 -16.02 -4.78
N ASP A 763 -18.77 -15.15 -3.88
CA ASP A 763 -20.17 -14.97 -3.54
C ASP A 763 -20.43 -13.53 -3.08
N THR A 764 -21.68 -13.07 -3.16
CA THR A 764 -22.13 -11.77 -2.64
C THR A 764 -23.43 -11.95 -1.88
N VAL A 765 -23.41 -11.64 -0.59
CA VAL A 765 -24.54 -11.86 0.30
C VAL A 765 -24.97 -10.59 1.02
N LEU A 766 -26.24 -10.55 1.43
CA LEU A 766 -26.75 -9.48 2.28
C LEU A 766 -26.52 -9.85 3.75
N MET A 767 -25.71 -9.05 4.43
CA MET A 767 -25.51 -9.12 5.88
C MET A 767 -26.45 -8.13 6.56
N TYR A 768 -27.52 -8.63 7.17
CA TYR A 768 -28.47 -7.79 7.91
C TYR A 768 -27.84 -7.23 9.18
N ASP A 769 -28.15 -5.98 9.48
CA ASP A 769 -27.74 -5.31 10.70
C ASP A 769 -28.20 -6.14 11.91
N VAL A 770 -27.41 -6.13 12.99
CA VAL A 770 -27.65 -6.96 14.17
C VAL A 770 -28.17 -6.14 15.34
N PRO A 771 -29.09 -6.71 16.15
CA PRO A 771 -29.59 -6.04 17.33
C PRO A 771 -28.47 -5.88 18.36
N LEU A 772 -28.45 -4.75 19.04
CA LEU A 772 -27.63 -4.53 20.22
C LEU A 772 -28.37 -5.02 21.47
N PRO A 773 -27.87 -6.06 22.15
CA PRO A 773 -28.48 -6.55 23.38
C PRO A 773 -28.62 -5.42 24.41
N ALA A 774 -29.78 -5.35 25.08
CA ALA A 774 -30.12 -4.33 26.07
C ALA A 774 -30.16 -2.87 25.54
N SER A 775 -30.38 -2.67 24.24
CA SER A 775 -30.73 -1.36 23.68
C SER A 775 -32.24 -1.25 23.46
N THR A 776 -32.84 -0.16 23.91
CA THR A 776 -34.23 0.21 23.59
C THR A 776 -34.25 1.53 22.84
N CYS A 777 -35.10 1.66 21.85
CA CYS A 777 -35.26 2.90 21.09
C CYS A 777 -36.72 3.30 20.92
N ASP A 778 -36.93 4.62 20.95
CA ASP A 778 -38.19 5.27 20.63
C ASP A 778 -37.92 6.70 20.15
N ILE A 779 -38.98 7.50 19.96
CA ILE A 779 -38.85 8.90 19.52
C ILE A 779 -38.07 9.76 20.53
N ALA A 780 -38.18 9.47 21.83
CA ALA A 780 -37.51 10.22 22.89
C ALA A 780 -36.06 9.74 23.11
N ASN A 781 -35.77 8.48 22.79
CA ASN A 781 -34.49 7.81 22.96
C ASN A 781 -34.03 7.23 21.61
N PRO A 782 -33.53 8.07 20.69
CA PRO A 782 -33.08 7.59 19.39
C PRO A 782 -31.81 6.73 19.53
N CYS A 783 -31.61 5.81 18.59
CA CYS A 783 -30.40 5.00 18.54
C CYS A 783 -29.13 5.85 18.34
N PRO A 784 -27.97 5.37 18.80
CA PRO A 784 -26.68 5.99 18.49
C PRO A 784 -26.47 6.22 16.99
N ALA A 785 -25.62 7.19 16.65
CA ALA A 785 -25.32 7.53 15.27
C ALA A 785 -24.85 6.31 14.46
N GLY A 786 -25.40 6.16 13.24
CA GLY A 786 -25.11 5.04 12.34
C GLY A 786 -25.98 3.79 12.54
N GLN A 787 -26.84 3.78 13.56
CA GLN A 787 -27.75 2.67 13.90
C GLN A 787 -29.20 3.03 13.58
N GLY A 788 -30.03 2.02 13.34
CA GLY A 788 -31.48 2.17 13.08
C GLY A 788 -32.33 1.57 14.19
N CYS A 789 -33.48 2.18 14.48
CA CYS A 789 -34.46 1.62 15.41
C CYS A 789 -35.32 0.57 14.70
N GLY A 790 -35.39 -0.64 15.23
CA GLY A 790 -36.21 -1.72 14.70
C GLY A 790 -37.68 -1.59 15.09
N SER A 791 -38.55 -2.29 14.36
CA SER A 791 -39.99 -2.38 14.70
C SER A 791 -40.26 -3.06 16.05
N ASP A 792 -39.24 -3.69 16.62
CA ASP A 792 -39.19 -4.36 17.92
C ASP A 792 -38.64 -3.43 19.03
N ASN A 793 -38.47 -2.14 18.73
CA ASN A 793 -37.91 -1.13 19.63
C ASN A 793 -36.46 -1.42 20.09
N MET A 794 -35.67 -2.16 19.30
CA MET A 794 -34.23 -2.36 19.56
C MET A 794 -33.36 -1.56 18.57
N CYS A 795 -32.15 -1.20 18.98
CA CYS A 795 -31.18 -0.58 18.06
C CYS A 795 -30.41 -1.64 17.27
N TYR A 796 -30.26 -1.38 15.97
CA TYR A 796 -29.56 -2.25 15.02
C TYR A 796 -28.30 -1.57 14.52
N ARG A 797 -27.16 -2.26 14.66
CA ARG A 797 -25.86 -1.80 14.15
C ARG A 797 -25.45 -2.59 12.91
N PRO A 798 -24.58 -2.02 12.05
CA PRO A 798 -24.01 -2.76 10.94
C PRO A 798 -23.42 -4.11 11.37
N ALA A 799 -23.79 -5.16 10.65
CA ALA A 799 -23.14 -6.47 10.76
C ALA A 799 -21.66 -6.36 10.41
N LEU A 800 -20.81 -7.10 11.12
CA LEU A 800 -19.36 -7.13 10.86
C LEU A 800 -18.72 -5.72 10.92
N GLN A 801 -19.30 -4.79 11.70
CA GLN A 801 -18.73 -3.45 11.88
C GLN A 801 -17.29 -3.54 12.40
N THR A 802 -17.08 -4.39 13.41
CA THR A 802 -15.77 -4.84 13.87
C THR A 802 -15.69 -6.34 13.68
N VAL A 803 -14.54 -6.82 13.21
CA VAL A 803 -14.36 -8.24 12.88
C VAL A 803 -13.15 -8.82 13.60
N GLN A 804 -13.33 -10.08 13.96
CA GLN A 804 -12.35 -10.93 14.59
C GLN A 804 -11.93 -11.99 13.56
N LEU A 805 -10.66 -11.96 13.16
CA LEU A 805 -10.10 -12.94 12.24
C LEU A 805 -9.59 -14.14 13.02
N GLY A 806 -9.68 -15.34 12.45
CA GLY A 806 -9.13 -16.54 13.06
C GLY A 806 -9.14 -17.74 12.14
N PHE A 807 -8.67 -18.85 12.68
CA PHE A 807 -8.75 -20.16 12.06
C PHE A 807 -9.38 -21.15 13.03
N THR A 808 -10.26 -21.99 12.52
CA THR A 808 -10.95 -23.01 13.30
C THR A 808 -10.73 -24.36 12.65
N GLY A 809 -10.55 -25.39 13.45
CA GLY A 809 -10.43 -26.76 13.00
C GLY A 809 -10.91 -27.71 14.08
N SER A 810 -10.91 -28.99 13.74
CA SER A 810 -11.30 -30.04 14.66
C SER A 810 -10.72 -31.38 14.23
N GLN A 811 -10.81 -32.35 15.14
CA GLN A 811 -10.60 -33.75 14.84
C GLN A 811 -11.78 -34.56 15.33
N ARG A 812 -11.93 -35.80 14.84
CA ARG A 812 -12.90 -36.73 15.40
C ARG A 812 -12.38 -38.16 15.43
N THR A 813 -12.35 -38.83 14.28
CA THR A 813 -11.96 -40.25 14.17
C THR A 813 -10.62 -40.46 13.47
N SER A 814 -10.08 -39.41 12.84
CA SER A 814 -8.78 -39.43 12.17
C SER A 814 -7.90 -38.31 12.72
N ASP A 815 -6.61 -38.60 12.83
CA ASP A 815 -5.61 -37.58 13.11
C ASP A 815 -5.49 -36.58 11.96
N GLN A 816 -5.16 -35.35 12.30
CA GLN A 816 -4.88 -34.30 11.33
C GLN A 816 -3.84 -33.36 11.92
N LYS A 817 -2.98 -32.81 11.07
CA LYS A 817 -2.14 -31.67 11.41
C LYS A 817 -2.10 -30.70 10.24
N VAL A 818 -2.40 -29.44 10.48
CA VAL A 818 -2.35 -28.35 9.50
C VAL A 818 -1.35 -27.32 9.98
N GLU A 819 -0.39 -26.96 9.14
CA GLU A 819 0.53 -25.85 9.41
C GLU A 819 0.12 -24.64 8.56
N ILE A 820 -0.15 -23.51 9.23
CA ILE A 820 -0.52 -22.24 8.62
C ILE A 820 0.60 -21.23 8.91
N SER A 821 1.08 -20.57 7.86
CA SER A 821 2.23 -19.66 7.92
C SER A 821 2.09 -18.51 6.93
N ASP A 822 3.02 -17.55 6.97
CA ASP A 822 3.07 -16.38 6.06
C ASP A 822 1.74 -15.60 6.02
N PHE A 823 1.04 -15.54 7.16
CA PHE A 823 -0.25 -14.87 7.26
C PHE A 823 -0.06 -13.35 7.34
N PHE A 824 -0.86 -12.61 6.58
CA PHE A 824 -0.86 -11.16 6.62
C PHE A 824 -2.17 -10.58 6.09
N THR A 825 -2.66 -9.51 6.72
CA THR A 825 -3.92 -8.85 6.35
C THR A 825 -3.71 -7.35 6.24
N THR A 826 -4.15 -6.77 5.13
CA THR A 826 -4.34 -5.33 5.00
C THR A 826 -5.81 -4.99 5.23
N TRP A 827 -6.04 -4.04 6.12
CA TRP A 827 -7.34 -3.47 6.43
C TRP A 827 -7.57 -2.24 5.55
N LEU A 828 -8.70 -2.19 4.86
CA LEU A 828 -9.01 -1.09 3.96
C LEU A 828 -9.72 0.03 4.75
N PRO A 829 -9.25 1.28 4.64
CA PRO A 829 -9.79 2.41 5.39
C PRO A 829 -11.27 2.71 5.05
#